data_AF-I1HMJ2-F1
#
_entry.id   AF-I1HMJ2-F1
#
_cell.length_a   1.000
_cell.length_b   1.000
_cell.length_c   1.000
_cell.angle_alpha   90.00
_cell.angle_beta   90.00
_cell.angle_gamma   90.00
#
_symmetry.space_group_name_H-M   'P 1'
#
loop_
_entity.id
_entity.type
_entity.pdbx_description
1 polymer ?
#
loop_
_entity_poly.entity_id
_entity_poly.type
_entity_poly.pdbx_seq_one_letter_code
_entity_poly.pdbx_strand_id
1 'polypeptide(L)'
;MQASKTRNGPSDALQRTSPASRNGPSDALQRTSPASRNGPSDAPQRTSPATPRSSRVAKTGGNETDSAGITPTRTPTERSPKVIERRSPRSPITEKKRPSRLSELDSKVNQLQDELKKTKEQLSTSEARRRHAQQEADEAKKQREDASSKLEESQRQLVEFSAAEESRLQELRKIQQEHDRAWQSELEAMQKQQSVDAAALSSAMSEIQRLKLQLEATVQSDSARAKQCEDADSELEGLKQEMELRLATIEGLKVNVVESDKAAADANATATETKLQLDTAKANICSLAAEGARLQEYLRSKDIELSESKARVVSLEEDLKKVQAAANESPNEAHDCYANGGFGSPLTEVLKSVHVGGDINGSCGSSDPEIEHLRIALEVAEMRYHEEQTRMTIETKSAYEMLENVKSECTRQICDLELKLKRKNDELMAALSGNVQDLHRSDGLSEMQPELEAKLMKSITDIAELKANLMDKENALQSMAEENETLKSEAGRKEAQVQQRYEAAVAELELAKAAEQDVRMRLGYVTEEADKSSRRAARASEQLDAAQVASVEADAELRRLRVQSDQWRKAAEAAAAALTGNAGGNNDNNQDGRMVGRTGSLDPEYNSSIGGKMMGSPFSDEESPKRRNSGVLRRMSGLWKKSPK
;
A
#
# COMPACT_ATOMS: atom_id res chain seq x y z
N MET A 1 -29.16 26.60 10.58
CA MET A 1 -30.16 26.16 9.57
C MET A 1 -29.44 25.34 8.52
N GLN A 2 -30.16 24.42 7.86
CA GLN A 2 -29.67 23.50 6.82
C GLN A 2 -28.64 22.46 7.32
N ALA A 3 -28.68 21.26 6.76
CA ALA A 3 -27.94 20.09 7.21
C ALA A 3 -27.22 19.43 6.04
N SER A 4 -25.96 19.06 6.25
CA SER A 4 -25.16 18.32 5.26
C SER A 4 -25.57 16.85 5.25
N LYS A 5 -26.07 16.38 4.10
CA LYS A 5 -26.65 15.04 3.96
C LYS A 5 -25.58 14.03 3.54
N THR A 6 -25.25 13.10 4.42
CA THR A 6 -24.36 11.97 4.12
C THR A 6 -24.98 11.06 3.04
N ARG A 7 -24.13 10.46 2.20
CA ARG A 7 -24.54 9.43 1.24
C ARG A 7 -23.44 8.38 1.09
N ASN A 8 -23.49 7.36 1.92
CA ASN A 8 -22.72 6.14 1.71
C ASN A 8 -23.28 5.41 0.47
N GLY A 9 -22.40 4.68 -0.22
CA GLY A 9 -22.75 3.78 -1.32
C GLY A 9 -21.71 2.66 -1.39
N PRO A 10 -22.09 1.38 -1.20
CA PRO A 10 -21.16 0.27 -1.28
C PRO A 10 -20.96 -0.19 -2.73
N SER A 11 -19.77 -0.71 -3.01
CA SER A 11 -19.49 -1.59 -4.16
C SER A 11 -18.47 -2.64 -3.72
N ASP A 12 -18.70 -3.89 -4.09
CA ASP A 12 -17.81 -5.02 -3.86
C ASP A 12 -17.87 -5.96 -5.09
N ALA A 13 -16.93 -6.91 -5.15
CA ALA A 13 -16.84 -8.03 -6.08
C ALA A 13 -16.49 -7.76 -7.58
N LEU A 14 -15.21 -8.00 -7.88
CA LEU A 14 -14.72 -8.93 -8.92
C LEU A 14 -15.08 -8.66 -10.40
N GLN A 15 -14.15 -8.00 -11.11
CA GLN A 15 -14.01 -8.18 -12.57
C GLN A 15 -13.36 -9.54 -12.88
N ARG A 16 -13.95 -10.33 -13.79
CA ARG A 16 -13.24 -11.42 -14.49
C ARG A 16 -12.54 -10.85 -15.71
N THR A 17 -11.21 -10.92 -15.76
CA THR A 17 -10.42 -10.52 -16.93
C THR A 17 -10.07 -11.73 -17.80
N SER A 18 -10.25 -11.58 -19.12
CA SER A 18 -9.71 -12.52 -20.12
C SER A 18 -8.78 -11.73 -21.05
N PRO A 19 -7.51 -12.13 -21.23
CA PRO A 19 -6.53 -11.33 -21.96
C PRO A 19 -6.63 -11.53 -23.48
N ALA A 20 -6.45 -10.44 -24.23
CA ALA A 20 -6.35 -10.48 -25.69
C ALA A 20 -5.04 -9.83 -26.16
N SER A 21 -4.06 -10.63 -26.61
CA SER A 21 -2.91 -10.14 -27.38
C SER A 21 -2.09 -11.24 -28.04
N ARG A 22 -1.97 -11.24 -29.38
CA ARG A 22 -0.78 -10.71 -30.10
C ARG A 22 -0.91 -10.87 -31.63
N ASN A 23 -0.08 -10.13 -32.37
CA ASN A 23 -0.20 -9.93 -33.82
C ASN A 23 0.85 -10.69 -34.65
N GLY A 24 0.37 -11.41 -35.68
CA GLY A 24 1.02 -11.62 -36.98
C GLY A 24 2.32 -12.44 -37.05
N PRO A 25 2.93 -12.56 -38.25
CA PRO A 25 2.45 -12.11 -39.56
C PRO A 25 2.14 -13.28 -40.54
N SER A 26 1.50 -12.96 -41.67
CA SER A 26 1.44 -13.82 -42.87
C SER A 26 1.70 -12.97 -44.10
N ASP A 27 2.43 -13.51 -45.08
CA ASP A 27 2.95 -12.76 -46.23
C ASP A 27 2.67 -13.48 -47.56
N ALA A 28 2.62 -12.68 -48.62
CA ALA A 28 2.79 -13.01 -50.04
C ALA A 28 1.73 -13.89 -50.79
N LEU A 29 1.40 -13.38 -51.99
CA LEU A 29 0.86 -14.07 -53.19
C LEU A 29 -0.62 -14.53 -53.21
N GLN A 30 -1.32 -14.55 -54.36
CA GLN A 30 -1.35 -13.60 -55.51
C GLN A 30 -2.55 -13.96 -56.42
N ARG A 31 -3.11 -12.96 -57.14
CA ARG A 31 -4.00 -13.10 -58.34
C ARG A 31 -5.41 -13.70 -58.10
N THR A 32 -6.46 -13.38 -58.87
CA THR A 32 -6.75 -12.25 -59.80
C THR A 32 -8.26 -12.11 -59.97
N SER A 33 -8.80 -10.89 -59.87
CA SER A 33 -10.09 -10.52 -60.51
C SER A 33 -9.80 -9.99 -61.93
N PRO A 34 -10.71 -10.13 -62.90
CA PRO A 34 -11.80 -9.15 -63.10
C PRO A 34 -13.12 -9.79 -63.60
N ALA A 35 -14.18 -9.07 -63.97
CA ALA A 35 -14.89 -7.91 -63.38
C ALA A 35 -16.10 -7.56 -64.29
N SER A 36 -17.13 -6.89 -63.75
CA SER A 36 -18.26 -6.25 -64.49
C SER A 36 -19.25 -7.22 -65.20
N ARG A 37 -20.48 -6.85 -65.57
CA ARG A 37 -21.48 -5.84 -65.11
C ARG A 37 -22.78 -6.06 -65.93
N ASN A 38 -23.92 -5.56 -65.42
CA ASN A 38 -25.25 -5.36 -66.07
C ASN A 38 -26.39 -6.25 -65.54
N GLY A 39 -27.55 -5.62 -65.31
CA GLY A 39 -28.90 -6.20 -65.34
C GLY A 39 -29.76 -5.40 -66.33
N PRO A 40 -31.10 -5.26 -66.18
CA PRO A 40 -31.97 -5.83 -65.15
C PRO A 40 -33.24 -6.55 -65.72
N SER A 41 -34.07 -7.06 -64.80
CA SER A 41 -35.55 -7.23 -64.83
C SER A 41 -36.31 -7.12 -66.16
N ASP A 42 -37.09 -8.16 -66.48
CA ASP A 42 -38.47 -7.97 -67.01
C ASP A 42 -39.39 -9.16 -66.63
N ALA A 43 -40.71 -8.95 -66.61
CA ALA A 43 -41.73 -9.95 -66.33
C ALA A 43 -43.09 -9.57 -66.96
N PRO A 44 -43.89 -10.55 -67.44
CA PRO A 44 -45.26 -10.61 -66.89
C PRO A 44 -45.88 -12.03 -66.79
N GLN A 45 -47.07 -12.08 -66.18
CA GLN A 45 -47.90 -13.26 -65.95
C GLN A 45 -48.62 -13.76 -67.23
N ARG A 46 -49.07 -15.04 -67.23
CA ARG A 46 -50.49 -15.39 -67.53
C ARG A 46 -50.89 -16.88 -67.38
N THR A 47 -51.85 -17.12 -66.49
CA THR A 47 -53.13 -17.87 -66.61
C THR A 47 -53.30 -19.11 -67.52
N SER A 48 -54.05 -20.08 -66.96
CA SER A 48 -54.59 -21.35 -67.48
C SER A 48 -55.30 -21.36 -68.85
N PRO A 49 -55.66 -22.57 -69.34
CA PRO A 49 -57.08 -22.85 -69.60
C PRO A 49 -57.58 -24.20 -69.02
N ALA A 50 -58.89 -24.46 -69.14
CA ALA A 50 -59.59 -25.65 -68.60
C ALA A 50 -60.49 -26.34 -69.65
N THR A 51 -60.95 -27.56 -69.38
CA THR A 51 -61.89 -28.36 -70.21
C THR A 51 -62.91 -29.15 -69.34
N PRO A 52 -64.04 -29.67 -69.91
CA PRO A 52 -65.34 -29.63 -69.20
C PRO A 52 -65.93 -30.96 -68.65
N ARG A 53 -67.15 -30.86 -68.08
CA ARG A 53 -67.98 -31.89 -67.42
C ARG A 53 -68.89 -32.71 -68.38
N SER A 54 -69.55 -33.76 -67.80
CA SER A 54 -70.82 -34.42 -68.22
C SER A 54 -70.67 -35.78 -68.96
N SER A 55 -71.48 -36.84 -68.75
CA SER A 55 -72.36 -37.25 -67.62
C SER A 55 -72.83 -38.74 -67.74
N ARG A 56 -73.44 -39.26 -66.66
CA ARG A 56 -74.37 -40.43 -66.53
C ARG A 56 -74.02 -41.82 -67.12
N VAL A 57 -73.80 -42.75 -66.19
CA VAL A 57 -74.50 -44.05 -66.01
C VAL A 57 -74.94 -44.87 -67.26
N ALA A 58 -74.32 -46.05 -67.40
CA ALA A 58 -74.95 -47.28 -67.90
C ALA A 58 -74.36 -48.51 -67.14
N LYS A 59 -74.98 -49.70 -67.22
CA LYS A 59 -74.70 -50.83 -66.31
C LYS A 59 -74.62 -52.20 -67.01
N THR A 60 -73.42 -52.77 -67.02
CA THR A 60 -73.01 -54.17 -67.23
C THR A 60 -71.60 -54.28 -66.60
N GLY A 61 -71.17 -55.32 -65.88
CA GLY A 61 -71.48 -56.74 -65.98
C GLY A 61 -70.50 -57.38 -66.98
N GLY A 62 -69.47 -58.14 -66.57
CA GLY A 62 -69.01 -58.47 -65.21
C GLY A 62 -67.67 -59.22 -65.25
N ASN A 63 -67.15 -59.50 -64.05
CA ASN A 63 -66.04 -60.37 -63.62
C ASN A 63 -65.33 -61.28 -64.66
N GLU A 64 -64.05 -61.56 -64.40
CA GLU A 64 -63.63 -62.94 -64.05
C GLU A 64 -62.62 -62.92 -62.88
N THR A 65 -62.53 -64.03 -62.15
CA THR A 65 -61.53 -64.28 -61.08
C THR A 65 -61.33 -65.79 -61.00
N ASP A 66 -60.09 -66.26 -61.12
CA ASP A 66 -59.79 -67.70 -61.24
C ASP A 66 -60.10 -68.51 -59.96
N SER A 67 -60.71 -69.70 -60.13
CA SER A 67 -60.31 -70.94 -59.41
C SER A 67 -61.03 -72.22 -59.89
N ALA A 68 -60.22 -73.12 -60.49
CA ALA A 68 -60.28 -74.59 -60.58
C ALA A 68 -61.55 -75.41 -60.23
N GLY A 69 -61.87 -76.45 -61.05
CA GLY A 69 -63.05 -77.31 -60.82
C GLY A 69 -63.20 -78.70 -61.49
N ILE A 70 -62.14 -79.33 -62.07
CA ILE A 70 -62.03 -80.80 -62.35
C ILE A 70 -63.11 -81.47 -63.29
N THR A 71 -62.71 -81.70 -64.56
CA THR A 71 -62.85 -82.88 -65.49
C THR A 71 -64.01 -83.92 -65.38
N PRO A 72 -64.30 -84.77 -66.42
CA PRO A 72 -63.75 -84.90 -67.80
C PRO A 72 -64.87 -84.76 -68.91
N THR A 73 -64.67 -84.82 -70.23
CA THR A 73 -64.01 -85.87 -71.04
C THR A 73 -63.93 -85.48 -72.54
N ARG A 74 -62.83 -85.86 -73.22
CA ARG A 74 -62.65 -86.04 -74.69
C ARG A 74 -62.64 -84.83 -75.67
N THR A 75 -61.57 -84.83 -76.45
CA THR A 75 -61.27 -84.22 -77.77
C THR A 75 -62.07 -84.91 -78.92
N PRO A 76 -62.09 -84.43 -80.21
CA PRO A 76 -60.97 -83.79 -80.92
C PRO A 76 -61.23 -82.73 -82.02
N THR A 77 -60.09 -82.27 -82.53
CA THR A 77 -59.78 -81.28 -83.59
C THR A 77 -60.27 -81.63 -85.01
N GLU A 78 -60.46 -80.60 -85.84
CA GLU A 78 -60.44 -80.59 -87.32
C GLU A 78 -61.41 -81.49 -88.13
N ARG A 79 -62.23 -80.86 -88.99
CA ARG A 79 -62.02 -80.86 -90.47
C ARG A 79 -63.01 -80.00 -91.26
N SER A 80 -62.64 -79.68 -92.50
CA SER A 80 -63.38 -78.87 -93.47
C SER A 80 -64.61 -79.60 -94.08
N PRO A 81 -65.63 -78.87 -94.58
CA PRO A 81 -66.88 -79.47 -95.08
C PRO A 81 -66.79 -79.99 -96.52
N LYS A 82 -67.58 -81.03 -96.88
CA LYS A 82 -67.85 -81.43 -98.27
C LYS A 82 -69.13 -82.28 -98.44
N VAL A 83 -70.06 -81.75 -99.26
CA VAL A 83 -70.75 -82.44 -100.38
C VAL A 83 -71.80 -83.55 -100.11
N ILE A 84 -73.06 -83.23 -100.47
CA ILE A 84 -74.14 -84.12 -101.01
C ILE A 84 -74.85 -85.05 -99.97
N GLU A 85 -76.11 -85.53 -100.13
CA GLU A 85 -77.00 -85.67 -101.32
C GLU A 85 -78.51 -85.38 -101.06
N ARG A 86 -79.26 -85.24 -102.17
CA ARG A 86 -80.72 -85.47 -102.39
C ARG A 86 -81.75 -85.39 -101.23
N ARG A 87 -82.80 -84.59 -101.48
CA ARG A 87 -84.15 -85.13 -101.73
C ARG A 87 -84.93 -84.28 -102.75
N SER A 88 -85.83 -84.92 -103.50
CA SER A 88 -86.71 -84.31 -104.51
C SER A 88 -88.17 -84.64 -104.18
N PRO A 89 -89.11 -83.77 -104.56
CA PRO A 89 -89.98 -84.06 -105.71
C PRO A 89 -90.17 -82.83 -106.63
N ARG A 90 -90.80 -82.86 -107.82
CA ARG A 90 -91.03 -83.88 -108.88
C ARG A 90 -91.68 -83.12 -110.05
N SER A 91 -91.17 -83.25 -111.28
CA SER A 91 -91.51 -82.43 -112.47
C SER A 91 -92.80 -82.89 -113.19
N PRO A 92 -93.16 -82.38 -114.41
CA PRO A 92 -93.42 -81.00 -114.89
C PRO A 92 -94.80 -80.92 -115.64
N ILE A 93 -95.09 -79.83 -116.41
CA ILE A 93 -95.56 -79.86 -117.85
C ILE A 93 -95.98 -78.46 -118.39
N THR A 94 -95.51 -78.13 -119.62
CA THR A 94 -95.93 -77.15 -120.68
C THR A 94 -96.71 -75.84 -120.37
N GLU A 95 -96.58 -74.70 -121.09
CA GLU A 95 -96.03 -74.43 -122.44
C GLU A 95 -95.65 -72.93 -122.70
N LYS A 96 -95.08 -72.64 -123.89
CA LYS A 96 -95.03 -71.33 -124.62
C LYS A 96 -93.96 -70.25 -124.30
N LYS A 97 -92.76 -70.49 -124.86
CA LYS A 97 -91.96 -69.60 -125.77
C LYS A 97 -91.33 -68.24 -125.31
N ARG A 98 -90.01 -68.12 -125.63
CA ARG A 98 -89.17 -66.88 -125.84
C ARG A 98 -88.62 -66.20 -124.53
N PRO A 99 -87.68 -65.21 -124.56
CA PRO A 99 -86.24 -65.53 -124.42
C PRO A 99 -85.37 -64.57 -123.55
N SER A 100 -84.51 -65.06 -122.63
CA SER A 100 -83.73 -64.14 -121.73
C SER A 100 -82.35 -64.57 -121.20
N ARG A 101 -81.84 -65.79 -121.47
CA ARG A 101 -80.77 -66.40 -120.64
C ARG A 101 -79.36 -65.78 -120.66
N LEU A 102 -78.97 -64.97 -121.66
CA LEU A 102 -77.59 -64.47 -121.77
C LEU A 102 -77.35 -63.21 -120.93
N SER A 103 -78.23 -62.21 -121.02
CA SER A 103 -78.13 -60.97 -120.23
C SER A 103 -78.20 -61.21 -118.71
N GLU A 104 -78.81 -62.32 -118.29
CA GLU A 104 -78.85 -62.77 -116.90
C GLU A 104 -77.57 -63.50 -116.44
N LEU A 105 -76.62 -63.76 -117.34
CA LEU A 105 -75.26 -64.22 -117.00
C LEU A 105 -74.28 -63.06 -117.04
N ASP A 106 -74.36 -62.19 -118.05
CA ASP A 106 -73.52 -60.98 -118.13
C ASP A 106 -73.73 -60.05 -116.93
N SER A 107 -74.97 -59.90 -116.45
CA SER A 107 -75.27 -59.13 -115.24
C SER A 107 -74.62 -59.73 -113.99
N LYS A 108 -74.57 -61.07 -113.88
CA LYS A 108 -73.91 -61.79 -112.77
C LYS A 108 -72.39 -61.71 -112.88
N VAL A 109 -71.82 -61.72 -114.08
CA VAL A 109 -70.38 -61.50 -114.30
C VAL A 109 -69.99 -60.09 -113.89
N ASN A 110 -70.76 -59.07 -114.29
CA ASN A 110 -70.51 -57.68 -113.90
C ASN A 110 -70.68 -57.50 -112.38
N GLN A 111 -71.73 -58.06 -111.77
CA GLN A 111 -71.91 -58.07 -110.31
C GLN A 111 -70.71 -58.70 -109.59
N LEU A 112 -70.20 -59.85 -110.07
CA LEU A 112 -69.02 -60.49 -109.48
C LEU A 112 -67.73 -59.68 -109.70
N GLN A 113 -67.61 -58.92 -110.79
CA GLN A 113 -66.49 -57.99 -111.01
C GLN A 113 -66.56 -56.78 -110.06
N ASP A 114 -67.75 -56.20 -109.85
CA ASP A 114 -67.96 -55.11 -108.91
C ASP A 114 -67.81 -55.57 -107.44
N GLU A 115 -68.27 -56.78 -107.10
CA GLU A 115 -68.02 -57.39 -105.79
C GLU A 115 -66.53 -57.73 -105.59
N LEU A 116 -65.82 -58.19 -106.63
CA LEU A 116 -64.37 -58.37 -106.59
C LEU A 116 -63.61 -57.04 -106.46
N LYS A 117 -64.08 -55.97 -107.09
CA LYS A 117 -63.53 -54.62 -106.95
C LYS A 117 -63.76 -54.08 -105.53
N LYS A 118 -65.00 -54.17 -105.04
CA LYS A 118 -65.41 -53.76 -103.68
C LYS A 118 -64.65 -54.53 -102.61
N THR A 119 -64.45 -55.84 -102.77
CA THR A 119 -63.64 -56.65 -101.82
C THR A 119 -62.16 -56.33 -101.90
N LYS A 120 -61.60 -56.00 -103.07
CA LYS A 120 -60.23 -55.45 -103.20
C LYS A 120 -60.08 -54.08 -102.53
N GLU A 121 -61.07 -53.20 -102.66
CA GLU A 121 -61.08 -51.88 -102.01
C GLU A 121 -61.27 -52.00 -100.48
N GLN A 122 -62.10 -52.94 -100.02
CA GLN A 122 -62.22 -53.30 -98.60
C GLN A 122 -60.93 -53.92 -98.05
N LEU A 123 -60.26 -54.80 -98.81
CA LEU A 123 -58.96 -55.35 -98.44
C LEU A 123 -57.89 -54.26 -98.38
N SER A 124 -57.84 -53.35 -99.36
CA SER A 124 -56.91 -52.22 -99.39
C SER A 124 -57.13 -51.26 -98.21
N THR A 125 -58.38 -50.90 -97.91
CA THR A 125 -58.71 -50.02 -96.75
C THR A 125 -58.62 -50.73 -95.40
N SER A 126 -58.70 -52.07 -95.36
CA SER A 126 -58.38 -52.88 -94.18
C SER A 126 -56.86 -52.96 -93.97
N GLU A 127 -56.09 -53.16 -95.05
CA GLU A 127 -54.63 -53.21 -94.97
C GLU A 127 -54.01 -51.84 -94.68
N ALA A 128 -54.59 -50.75 -95.20
CA ALA A 128 -54.23 -49.39 -94.81
C ALA A 128 -54.46 -49.14 -93.31
N ARG A 129 -55.62 -49.56 -92.77
CA ARG A 129 -55.89 -49.51 -91.32
C ARG A 129 -54.94 -50.40 -90.52
N ARG A 130 -54.56 -51.58 -91.03
CA ARG A 130 -53.55 -52.46 -90.42
C ARG A 130 -52.16 -51.81 -90.40
N ARG A 131 -51.74 -51.12 -91.47
CA ARG A 131 -50.48 -50.36 -91.51
C ARG A 131 -50.50 -49.21 -90.51
N HIS A 132 -51.58 -48.43 -90.46
CA HIS A 132 -51.74 -47.33 -89.51
C HIS A 132 -51.66 -47.81 -88.06
N ALA A 133 -52.45 -48.82 -87.69
CA ALA A 133 -52.43 -49.40 -86.34
C ALA A 133 -51.09 -50.03 -85.97
N GLN A 134 -50.33 -50.56 -86.94
CA GLN A 134 -48.95 -51.02 -86.73
C GLN A 134 -48.01 -49.84 -86.43
N GLN A 135 -48.09 -48.76 -87.20
CA GLN A 135 -47.29 -47.54 -86.96
C GLN A 135 -47.61 -46.91 -85.60
N GLU A 136 -48.89 -46.81 -85.24
CA GLU A 136 -49.31 -46.34 -83.91
C GLU A 136 -48.80 -47.25 -82.78
N ALA A 137 -48.78 -48.57 -82.99
CA ALA A 137 -48.24 -49.52 -82.01
C ALA A 137 -46.70 -49.42 -81.88
N ASP A 138 -45.98 -49.23 -82.99
CA ASP A 138 -44.53 -49.08 -83.00
C ASP A 138 -44.09 -47.71 -82.41
N GLU A 139 -44.84 -46.64 -82.68
CA GLU A 139 -44.64 -45.33 -82.05
C GLU A 139 -44.97 -45.37 -80.54
N ALA A 140 -46.07 -46.01 -80.14
CA ALA A 140 -46.40 -46.20 -78.72
C ALA A 140 -45.37 -47.08 -77.99
N LYS A 141 -44.81 -48.09 -78.67
CA LYS A 141 -43.69 -48.91 -78.14
C LYS A 141 -42.45 -48.05 -77.93
N LYS A 142 -42.08 -47.20 -78.90
CA LYS A 142 -40.96 -46.26 -78.73
C LYS A 142 -41.20 -45.28 -77.59
N GLN A 143 -42.38 -44.66 -77.51
CA GLN A 143 -42.73 -43.76 -76.41
C GLN A 143 -42.68 -44.45 -75.04
N ARG A 144 -43.06 -45.73 -74.96
CA ARG A 144 -42.92 -46.55 -73.74
C ARG A 144 -41.45 -46.81 -73.40
N GLU A 145 -40.60 -47.06 -74.37
CA GLU A 145 -39.14 -47.24 -74.18
C GLU A 145 -38.48 -45.92 -73.72
N ASP A 146 -38.80 -44.80 -74.38
CA ASP A 146 -38.36 -43.43 -74.02
C ASP A 146 -38.91 -42.94 -72.66
N ALA A 147 -40.00 -43.53 -72.17
CA ALA A 147 -40.53 -43.29 -70.82
C ALA A 147 -39.89 -44.21 -69.77
N SER A 148 -39.57 -45.46 -70.14
CA SER A 148 -38.93 -46.43 -69.26
C SER A 148 -37.49 -46.03 -68.92
N SER A 149 -36.74 -45.49 -69.88
CA SER A 149 -35.38 -44.98 -69.64
C SER A 149 -35.38 -43.80 -68.66
N LYS A 150 -36.28 -42.82 -68.85
CA LYS A 150 -36.44 -41.67 -67.94
C LYS A 150 -36.90 -42.08 -66.53
N LEU A 151 -37.73 -43.11 -66.42
CA LEU A 151 -38.10 -43.68 -65.13
C LEU A 151 -36.87 -44.31 -64.44
N GLU A 152 -36.04 -45.06 -65.18
CA GLU A 152 -34.81 -45.63 -64.63
C GLU A 152 -33.78 -44.56 -64.26
N GLU A 153 -33.60 -43.52 -65.07
CA GLU A 153 -32.72 -42.37 -64.79
C GLU A 153 -33.16 -41.62 -63.52
N SER A 154 -34.46 -41.31 -63.38
CA SER A 154 -34.98 -40.67 -62.17
C SER A 154 -34.91 -41.58 -60.93
N GLN A 155 -35.06 -42.90 -61.08
CA GLN A 155 -34.85 -43.85 -60.00
C GLN A 155 -33.37 -43.92 -59.57
N ARG A 156 -32.42 -43.89 -60.52
CA ARG A 156 -30.98 -43.80 -60.24
C ARG A 156 -30.62 -42.50 -59.51
N GLN A 157 -31.14 -41.36 -59.98
CA GLN A 157 -30.96 -40.06 -59.32
C GLN A 157 -31.52 -40.06 -57.89
N LEU A 158 -32.71 -40.64 -57.66
CA LEU A 158 -33.29 -40.74 -56.32
C LEU A 158 -32.40 -41.55 -55.36
N VAL A 159 -31.78 -42.63 -55.82
CA VAL A 159 -30.83 -43.42 -55.01
C VAL A 159 -29.55 -42.64 -54.73
N GLU A 160 -29.02 -41.89 -55.71
CA GLU A 160 -27.85 -41.03 -55.54
C GLU A 160 -28.09 -39.89 -54.54
N PHE A 161 -29.23 -39.19 -54.65
CA PHE A 161 -29.66 -38.20 -53.66
C PHE A 161 -29.85 -38.81 -52.27
N SER A 162 -30.42 -40.02 -52.17
CA SER A 162 -30.59 -40.72 -50.88
C SER A 162 -29.24 -41.02 -50.22
N ALA A 163 -28.28 -41.54 -50.99
CA ALA A 163 -26.94 -41.84 -50.49
C ALA A 163 -26.15 -40.57 -50.09
N ALA A 164 -26.32 -39.47 -50.84
CA ALA A 164 -25.75 -38.17 -50.51
C ALA A 164 -26.36 -37.59 -49.22
N GLU A 165 -27.67 -37.70 -49.03
CA GLU A 165 -28.35 -37.29 -47.80
C GLU A 165 -27.95 -38.16 -46.59
N GLU A 166 -27.88 -39.49 -46.74
CA GLU A 166 -27.37 -40.37 -45.69
C GLU A 166 -25.94 -39.99 -45.28
N SER A 167 -25.08 -39.66 -46.24
CA SER A 167 -23.71 -39.20 -45.99
C SER A 167 -23.68 -37.88 -45.22
N ARG A 168 -24.47 -36.88 -45.65
CA ARG A 168 -24.66 -35.59 -44.96
C ARG A 168 -25.19 -35.77 -43.54
N LEU A 169 -26.12 -36.70 -43.32
CA LEU A 169 -26.65 -37.03 -42.00
C LEU A 169 -25.64 -37.79 -41.13
N GLN A 170 -24.71 -38.55 -41.70
CA GLN A 170 -23.59 -39.13 -40.94
C GLN A 170 -22.58 -38.06 -40.53
N GLU A 171 -22.27 -37.10 -41.40
CA GLU A 171 -21.39 -35.97 -41.12
C GLU A 171 -21.94 -35.07 -40.01
N LEU A 172 -23.21 -34.67 -40.09
CA LEU A 172 -23.88 -33.90 -39.04
C LEU A 172 -23.86 -34.62 -37.67
N ARG A 173 -24.00 -35.95 -37.65
CA ARG A 173 -23.87 -36.74 -36.40
C ARG A 173 -22.44 -36.74 -35.85
N LYS A 174 -21.41 -36.70 -36.69
CA LYS A 174 -20.01 -36.56 -36.26
C LYS A 174 -19.75 -35.18 -35.67
N ILE A 175 -20.17 -34.12 -36.38
CA ILE A 175 -20.04 -32.72 -35.93
C ILE A 175 -20.72 -32.53 -34.56
N GLN A 176 -21.92 -33.08 -34.37
CA GLN A 176 -22.61 -33.06 -33.06
C GLN A 176 -21.78 -33.76 -31.97
N GLN A 177 -21.27 -34.98 -32.22
CA GLN A 177 -20.45 -35.70 -31.24
C GLN A 177 -19.11 -35.01 -30.95
N GLU A 178 -18.52 -34.32 -31.92
CA GLU A 178 -17.27 -33.57 -31.76
C GLU A 178 -17.52 -32.29 -30.95
N HIS A 179 -18.61 -31.58 -31.20
CA HIS A 179 -19.08 -30.46 -30.38
C HIS A 179 -19.35 -30.89 -28.93
N ASP A 180 -20.07 -31.99 -28.72
CA ASP A 180 -20.40 -32.48 -27.38
C ASP A 180 -19.15 -32.91 -26.59
N ARG A 181 -18.15 -33.51 -27.25
CA ARG A 181 -16.84 -33.83 -26.64
C ARG A 181 -16.01 -32.57 -26.36
N ALA A 182 -16.02 -31.59 -27.24
CA ALA A 182 -15.33 -30.32 -27.04
C ALA A 182 -15.90 -29.58 -25.83
N TRP A 183 -17.23 -29.46 -25.75
CA TRP A 183 -17.93 -28.83 -24.63
C TRP A 183 -17.72 -29.56 -23.30
N GLN A 184 -17.70 -30.91 -23.30
CA GLN A 184 -17.30 -31.71 -22.13
C GLN A 184 -15.85 -31.43 -21.71
N SER A 185 -14.93 -31.31 -22.67
CA SER A 185 -13.52 -31.02 -22.41
C SER A 185 -13.29 -29.61 -21.85
N GLU A 186 -14.04 -28.62 -22.34
CA GLU A 186 -14.07 -27.25 -21.80
C GLU A 186 -14.65 -27.21 -20.38
N LEU A 187 -15.74 -27.95 -20.13
CA LEU A 187 -16.33 -28.05 -18.80
C LEU A 187 -15.36 -28.70 -17.79
N GLU A 188 -14.69 -29.78 -18.18
CA GLU A 188 -13.62 -30.39 -17.38
C GLU A 188 -12.45 -29.43 -17.14
N ALA A 189 -12.02 -28.67 -18.15
CA ALA A 189 -10.94 -27.69 -18.01
C ALA A 189 -11.34 -26.57 -17.04
N MET A 190 -12.57 -26.06 -17.14
CA MET A 190 -13.13 -25.08 -16.22
C MET A 190 -13.26 -25.63 -14.79
N GLN A 191 -13.67 -26.89 -14.60
CA GLN A 191 -13.73 -27.52 -13.27
C GLN A 191 -12.33 -27.71 -12.66
N LYS A 192 -11.35 -28.11 -13.47
CA LYS A 192 -9.94 -28.23 -13.06
C LYS A 192 -9.40 -26.85 -12.65
N GLN A 193 -9.64 -25.81 -13.44
CA GLN A 193 -9.25 -24.44 -13.09
C GLN A 193 -9.91 -23.98 -11.78
N GLN A 194 -11.23 -24.19 -11.61
CA GLN A 194 -11.92 -23.86 -10.35
C GLN A 194 -11.32 -24.57 -9.13
N SER A 195 -10.87 -25.82 -9.27
CA SER A 195 -10.19 -26.54 -8.17
C SER A 195 -8.81 -25.96 -7.84
N VAL A 196 -8.07 -25.47 -8.84
CA VAL A 196 -6.78 -24.78 -8.66
C VAL A 196 -6.98 -23.40 -8.03
N ASP A 197 -7.97 -22.63 -8.51
CA ASP A 197 -8.33 -21.33 -7.97
C ASP A 197 -8.76 -21.43 -6.50
N ALA A 198 -9.57 -22.46 -6.15
CA ALA A 198 -9.99 -22.73 -4.79
C ALA A 198 -8.81 -23.13 -3.87
N ALA A 199 -7.88 -23.95 -4.36
CA ALA A 199 -6.67 -24.32 -3.62
C ALA A 199 -5.74 -23.10 -3.40
N ALA A 200 -5.57 -22.26 -4.43
CA ALA A 200 -4.78 -21.03 -4.35
C ALA A 200 -5.42 -20.02 -3.36
N LEU A 201 -6.74 -19.84 -3.41
CA LEU A 201 -7.48 -19.01 -2.46
C LEU A 201 -7.36 -19.55 -1.02
N SER A 202 -7.48 -20.87 -0.81
CA SER A 202 -7.27 -21.48 0.51
C SER A 202 -5.86 -21.24 1.03
N SER A 203 -4.84 -21.41 0.18
CA SER A 203 -3.44 -21.14 0.56
C SER A 203 -3.22 -19.67 0.89
N ALA A 204 -3.82 -18.75 0.14
CA ALA A 204 -3.74 -17.31 0.39
C ALA A 204 -4.42 -16.91 1.70
N MET A 205 -5.60 -17.47 1.99
CA MET A 205 -6.28 -17.26 3.29
C MET A 205 -5.47 -17.78 4.47
N SER A 206 -4.86 -18.96 4.34
CA SER A 206 -3.98 -19.53 5.38
C SER A 206 -2.73 -18.67 5.60
N GLU A 207 -2.11 -18.17 4.54
CA GLU A 207 -0.95 -17.27 4.63
C GLU A 207 -1.32 -15.90 5.24
N ILE A 208 -2.49 -15.34 4.90
CA ILE A 208 -3.02 -14.12 5.54
C ILE A 208 -3.27 -14.34 7.04
N GLN A 209 -3.79 -15.51 7.45
CA GLN A 209 -3.96 -15.85 8.87
C GLN A 209 -2.59 -15.97 9.58
N ARG A 210 -1.61 -16.63 8.95
CA ARG A 210 -0.25 -16.77 9.47
C ARG A 210 0.44 -15.41 9.64
N LEU A 211 0.31 -14.52 8.65
CA LEU A 211 0.86 -13.16 8.68
C LEU A 211 0.17 -12.29 9.74
N LYS A 212 -1.14 -12.43 9.96
CA LYS A 212 -1.85 -11.73 11.05
C LYS A 212 -1.33 -12.15 12.43
N LEU A 213 -1.18 -13.44 12.68
CA LEU A 213 -0.61 -13.96 13.94
C LEU A 213 0.84 -13.50 14.15
N GLN A 214 1.65 -13.46 13.07
CA GLN A 214 3.01 -12.95 13.13
C GLN A 214 3.04 -11.44 13.46
N LEU A 215 2.14 -10.64 12.85
CA LEU A 215 2.02 -9.21 13.12
C LEU A 215 1.59 -8.94 14.57
N GLU A 216 0.60 -9.67 15.07
CA GLU A 216 0.14 -9.58 16.46
C GLU A 216 1.28 -9.90 17.45
N ALA A 217 2.03 -10.97 17.21
CA ALA A 217 3.21 -11.30 18.01
C ALA A 217 4.29 -10.21 17.97
N THR A 218 4.54 -9.57 16.81
CA THR A 218 5.47 -8.42 16.76
C THR A 218 4.95 -7.21 17.53
N VAL A 219 3.66 -6.89 17.47
CA VAL A 219 3.06 -5.78 18.24
C VAL A 219 3.13 -6.03 19.74
N GLN A 220 2.91 -7.27 20.20
CA GLN A 220 3.09 -7.66 21.60
C GLN A 220 4.57 -7.52 22.03
N SER A 221 5.52 -7.94 21.19
CA SER A 221 6.95 -7.81 21.45
C SER A 221 7.43 -6.34 21.47
N ASP A 222 6.92 -5.50 20.59
CA ASP A 222 7.25 -4.06 20.57
C ASP A 222 6.61 -3.32 21.75
N SER A 223 5.39 -3.69 22.17
CA SER A 223 4.79 -3.16 23.40
C SER A 223 5.57 -3.57 24.65
N ALA A 224 6.08 -4.80 24.71
CA ALA A 224 6.95 -5.24 25.80
C ALA A 224 8.29 -4.47 25.82
N ARG A 225 8.87 -4.21 24.64
CA ARG A 225 10.11 -3.42 24.50
C ARG A 225 9.89 -1.94 24.84
N ALA A 226 8.74 -1.35 24.48
CA ALA A 226 8.40 0.02 24.85
C ALA A 226 8.38 0.20 26.37
N LYS A 227 7.73 -0.72 27.09
CA LYS A 227 7.72 -0.72 28.57
C LYS A 227 9.12 -0.85 29.16
N GLN A 228 9.97 -1.71 28.60
CA GLN A 228 11.37 -1.81 29.03
C GLN A 228 12.17 -0.51 28.83
N CYS A 229 11.83 0.32 27.84
CA CYS A 229 12.40 1.67 27.71
C CYS A 229 11.79 2.63 28.74
N GLU A 230 10.47 2.60 28.96
CA GLU A 230 9.77 3.44 29.96
C GLU A 230 10.29 3.17 31.39
N ASP A 231 10.53 1.89 31.73
CA ASP A 231 11.15 1.45 32.98
C ASP A 231 12.60 1.99 33.10
N ALA A 232 13.41 1.86 32.05
CA ALA A 232 14.80 2.33 32.04
C ALA A 232 14.94 3.86 32.07
N ASP A 233 14.07 4.59 31.39
CA ASP A 233 14.00 6.06 31.46
C ASP A 233 13.60 6.52 32.87
N SER A 234 12.72 5.76 33.55
CA SER A 234 12.35 6.01 34.95
C SER A 234 13.52 5.76 35.92
N GLU A 235 14.32 4.71 35.71
CA GLU A 235 15.55 4.48 36.47
C GLU A 235 16.59 5.59 36.25
N LEU A 236 16.77 6.04 35.00
CA LEU A 236 17.70 7.13 34.64
C LEU A 236 17.30 8.47 35.28
N GLU A 237 16.01 8.81 35.28
CA GLU A 237 15.52 10.03 35.93
C GLU A 237 15.68 9.95 37.47
N GLY A 238 15.48 8.77 38.08
CA GLY A 238 15.77 8.54 39.49
C GLY A 238 17.25 8.72 39.84
N LEU A 239 18.16 8.16 39.03
CA LEU A 239 19.61 8.34 39.19
C LEU A 239 20.05 9.80 38.99
N LYS A 240 19.40 10.54 38.07
CA LYS A 240 19.61 11.97 37.85
C LYS A 240 19.19 12.79 39.07
N GLN A 241 18.05 12.50 39.69
CA GLN A 241 17.61 13.14 40.93
C GLN A 241 18.54 12.81 42.11
N GLU A 242 19.04 11.58 42.20
CA GLU A 242 20.03 11.23 43.23
C GLU A 242 21.37 11.98 43.02
N MET A 243 21.81 12.14 41.76
CA MET A 243 23.00 12.92 41.43
C MET A 243 22.82 14.41 41.81
N GLU A 244 21.64 15.00 41.56
CA GLU A 244 21.33 16.37 41.95
C GLU A 244 21.35 16.56 43.48
N LEU A 245 20.75 15.62 44.24
CA LEU A 245 20.81 15.60 45.71
C LEU A 245 22.26 15.51 46.22
N ARG A 246 23.08 14.63 45.61
CA ARG A 246 24.51 14.47 45.94
C ARG A 246 25.31 15.74 45.62
N LEU A 247 25.01 16.42 44.52
CA LEU A 247 25.65 17.70 44.16
C LEU A 247 25.30 18.81 45.16
N ALA A 248 24.03 18.98 45.52
CA ALA A 248 23.59 19.94 46.54
C ALA A 248 24.25 19.65 47.91
N THR A 249 24.40 18.38 48.26
CA THR A 249 25.11 17.95 49.48
C THR A 249 26.60 18.34 49.43
N ILE A 250 27.27 18.15 48.30
CA ILE A 250 28.67 18.55 48.08
C ILE A 250 28.81 20.09 48.14
N GLU A 251 27.85 20.85 47.66
CA GLU A 251 27.87 22.32 47.74
C GLU A 251 27.67 22.83 49.17
N GLY A 252 26.75 22.25 49.94
CA GLY A 252 26.65 22.53 51.38
C GLY A 252 27.94 22.21 52.14
N LEU A 253 28.59 21.09 51.84
CA LEU A 253 29.89 20.74 52.43
C LEU A 253 31.01 21.72 52.04
N LYS A 254 31.04 22.24 50.80
CA LYS A 254 31.99 23.29 50.40
C LYS A 254 31.80 24.58 51.20
N VAL A 255 30.55 25.01 51.44
CA VAL A 255 30.26 26.20 52.28
C VAL A 255 30.78 25.97 53.70
N ASN A 256 30.45 24.83 54.30
CA ASN A 256 30.92 24.49 55.66
C ASN A 256 32.45 24.47 55.79
N VAL A 257 33.17 24.01 54.75
CA VAL A 257 34.65 24.07 54.72
C VAL A 257 35.15 25.51 54.67
N VAL A 258 34.58 26.37 53.81
CA VAL A 258 34.98 27.80 53.73
C VAL A 258 34.68 28.55 55.03
N GLU A 259 33.57 28.25 55.70
CA GLU A 259 33.25 28.81 57.02
C GLU A 259 34.20 28.31 58.10
N SER A 260 34.58 27.02 58.07
CA SER A 260 35.59 26.44 58.97
C SER A 260 36.98 27.04 58.75
N ASP A 261 37.41 27.22 57.51
CA ASP A 261 38.70 27.84 57.16
C ASP A 261 38.74 29.30 57.62
N LYS A 262 37.63 30.04 57.46
CA LYS A 262 37.50 31.40 58.00
C LYS A 262 37.56 31.42 59.53
N ALA A 263 36.81 30.55 60.20
CA ALA A 263 36.82 30.46 61.66
C ALA A 263 38.21 30.07 62.19
N ALA A 264 38.94 29.21 61.48
CA ALA A 264 40.33 28.88 61.76
C ALA A 264 41.28 30.08 61.53
N ALA A 265 41.06 30.90 60.50
CA ALA A 265 41.82 32.12 60.28
C ALA A 265 41.59 33.16 61.41
N ASP A 266 40.33 33.37 61.82
CA ASP A 266 39.96 34.28 62.91
C ASP A 266 40.52 33.78 64.28
N ALA A 267 40.49 32.46 64.52
CA ALA A 267 41.12 31.84 65.69
C ALA A 267 42.65 31.96 65.67
N ASN A 268 43.30 31.81 64.51
CA ASN A 268 44.74 32.02 64.38
C ASN A 268 45.13 33.50 64.59
N ALA A 269 44.35 34.46 64.06
CA ALA A 269 44.58 35.88 64.27
C ALA A 269 44.54 36.23 65.76
N THR A 270 43.48 35.83 66.47
CA THR A 270 43.36 36.05 67.92
C THR A 270 44.43 35.32 68.74
N ALA A 271 44.88 34.13 68.32
CA ALA A 271 46.03 33.45 68.92
C ALA A 271 47.36 34.21 68.70
N THR A 272 47.58 34.81 67.53
CA THR A 272 48.78 35.64 67.29
C THR A 272 48.75 36.95 68.09
N GLU A 273 47.60 37.60 68.23
CA GLU A 273 47.48 38.83 69.02
C GLU A 273 47.64 38.57 70.52
N THR A 274 46.97 37.55 71.07
CA THR A 274 47.13 37.18 72.48
C THR A 274 48.56 36.73 72.80
N LYS A 275 49.26 36.10 71.85
CA LYS A 275 50.71 35.83 71.98
C LYS A 275 51.52 37.13 72.04
N LEU A 276 51.26 38.09 71.16
CA LEU A 276 51.92 39.39 71.17
C LEU A 276 51.69 40.14 72.50
N GLN A 277 50.44 40.19 72.97
CA GLN A 277 50.07 40.76 74.26
C GLN A 277 50.81 40.06 75.42
N LEU A 278 50.89 38.73 75.40
CA LEU A 278 51.63 37.94 76.39
C LEU A 278 53.15 38.23 76.36
N ASP A 279 53.76 38.32 75.18
CA ASP A 279 55.19 38.60 75.04
C ASP A 279 55.53 40.06 75.43
N THR A 280 54.63 41.01 75.17
CA THR A 280 54.69 42.37 75.73
C THR A 280 54.56 42.37 77.26
N ALA A 281 53.62 41.61 77.82
CA ALA A 281 53.45 41.49 79.27
C ALA A 281 54.69 40.88 79.95
N LYS A 282 55.32 39.86 79.36
CA LYS A 282 56.62 39.32 79.81
C LYS A 282 57.72 40.38 79.81
N ALA A 283 57.84 41.17 78.73
CA ALA A 283 58.84 42.22 78.65
C ALA A 283 58.65 43.28 79.76
N ASN A 284 57.40 43.69 80.02
CA ASN A 284 57.08 44.63 81.09
C ASN A 284 57.40 44.04 82.48
N ILE A 285 57.07 42.76 82.73
CA ILE A 285 57.43 42.05 83.97
C ILE A 285 58.95 41.99 84.16
N CYS A 286 59.72 41.75 83.09
CA CYS A 286 61.19 41.77 83.14
C CYS A 286 61.75 43.17 83.47
N SER A 287 61.16 44.25 82.93
CA SER A 287 61.55 45.63 83.29
C SER A 287 61.28 45.91 84.76
N LEU A 288 60.04 45.64 85.23
CA LEU A 288 59.64 45.84 86.63
C LEU A 288 60.47 44.99 87.61
N ALA A 289 60.87 43.78 87.22
CA ALA A 289 61.77 42.95 88.02
C ALA A 289 63.20 43.52 88.10
N ALA A 290 63.72 44.08 87.00
CA ALA A 290 65.02 44.76 86.98
C ALA A 290 65.00 46.08 87.77
N GLU A 291 63.92 46.86 87.65
CA GLU A 291 63.68 48.06 88.46
C GLU A 291 63.56 47.72 89.94
N GLY A 292 62.81 46.65 90.29
CA GLY A 292 62.70 46.12 91.65
C GLY A 292 64.06 45.68 92.23
N ALA A 293 64.90 45.02 91.44
CA ALA A 293 66.25 44.65 91.85
C ALA A 293 67.14 45.89 92.12
N ARG A 294 67.07 46.92 91.28
CA ARG A 294 67.78 48.19 91.48
C ARG A 294 67.27 48.97 92.70
N LEU A 295 65.97 48.95 92.96
CA LEU A 295 65.37 49.50 94.18
C LEU A 295 65.81 48.72 95.42
N GLN A 296 65.91 47.40 95.36
CA GLN A 296 66.43 46.58 96.45
C GLN A 296 67.92 46.82 96.72
N GLU A 297 68.73 47.02 95.68
CA GLU A 297 70.14 47.41 95.79
C GLU A 297 70.29 48.82 96.41
N TYR A 298 69.47 49.78 95.98
CA TYR A 298 69.40 51.12 96.57
C TYR A 298 68.99 51.08 98.05
N LEU A 299 67.94 50.32 98.39
CA LEU A 299 67.52 50.13 99.79
C LEU A 299 68.64 49.48 100.62
N ARG A 300 69.32 48.46 100.09
CA ARG A 300 70.48 47.84 100.76
C ARG A 300 71.63 48.82 100.95
N SER A 301 71.88 49.73 100.00
CA SER A 301 72.83 50.84 100.17
C SER A 301 72.40 51.78 101.29
N LYS A 302 71.09 52.10 101.40
CA LYS A 302 70.56 52.92 102.49
C LYS A 302 70.55 52.20 103.85
N ASP A 303 70.37 50.89 103.90
CA ASP A 303 70.57 50.10 105.12
C ASP A 303 72.03 50.09 105.56
N ILE A 304 72.99 50.04 104.62
CA ILE A 304 74.43 50.19 104.92
C ILE A 304 74.71 51.60 105.45
N GLU A 305 74.34 52.66 104.74
CA GLU A 305 74.48 54.06 105.20
C GLU A 305 73.81 54.28 106.58
N LEU A 306 72.64 53.68 106.81
CA LEU A 306 71.91 53.74 108.08
C LEU A 306 72.59 52.93 109.17
N SER A 307 73.20 51.78 108.87
CA SER A 307 73.97 50.98 109.84
C SER A 307 75.26 51.70 110.24
N GLU A 308 75.96 52.33 109.30
CA GLU A 308 77.07 53.23 109.62
C GLU A 308 76.61 54.44 110.42
N SER A 309 75.46 55.03 110.06
CA SER A 309 74.88 56.17 110.79
C SER A 309 74.50 55.78 112.21
N LYS A 310 73.91 54.59 112.40
CA LYS A 310 73.64 53.99 113.72
C LYS A 310 74.94 53.67 114.48
N ALA A 311 76.01 53.22 113.82
CA ALA A 311 77.30 53.03 114.47
C ALA A 311 77.95 54.37 114.89
N ARG A 312 77.84 55.41 114.06
CA ARG A 312 78.22 56.79 114.39
C ARG A 312 77.39 57.33 115.56
N VAL A 313 76.07 57.08 115.56
CA VAL A 313 75.17 57.43 116.68
C VAL A 313 75.52 56.64 117.94
N VAL A 314 75.82 55.33 117.87
CA VAL A 314 76.25 54.54 119.04
C VAL A 314 77.59 55.04 119.60
N SER A 315 78.55 55.43 118.74
CA SER A 315 79.77 56.10 119.19
C SER A 315 79.46 57.44 119.87
N LEU A 316 78.58 58.25 119.28
CA LEU A 316 78.13 59.51 119.87
C LEU A 316 77.26 59.30 121.12
N GLU A 317 76.61 58.14 121.30
CA GLU A 317 75.87 57.72 122.49
C GLU A 317 76.79 57.15 123.57
N GLU A 318 77.94 56.58 123.23
CA GLU A 318 78.99 56.27 124.21
C GLU A 318 79.68 57.56 124.68
N ASP A 319 79.92 58.52 123.78
CA ASP A 319 80.33 59.87 124.17
C ASP A 319 79.24 60.61 124.94
N LEU A 320 77.96 60.47 124.57
CA LEU A 320 76.84 60.98 125.37
C LEU A 320 76.69 60.23 126.68
N LYS A 321 77.02 58.94 126.82
CA LYS A 321 77.05 58.24 128.12
C LYS A 321 78.21 58.71 129.02
N LYS A 322 79.29 59.25 128.45
CA LYS A 322 80.33 59.99 129.22
C LYS A 322 79.82 61.36 129.71
N VAL A 323 78.92 62.00 128.97
CA VAL A 323 78.32 63.32 129.29
C VAL A 323 77.06 63.19 130.17
N GLN A 324 76.28 62.13 129.99
CA GLN A 324 74.99 61.85 130.63
C GLN A 324 75.14 60.90 131.83
N ALA A 325 76.28 61.02 132.51
CA ALA A 325 76.36 60.82 133.96
C ALA A 325 75.71 62.00 134.74
N ALA A 326 74.91 62.83 134.06
CA ALA A 326 74.15 63.95 134.60
C ALA A 326 72.75 64.05 133.93
N ALA A 327 71.73 64.25 134.78
CA ALA A 327 70.36 64.69 134.47
C ALA A 327 69.43 63.77 133.64
N ASN A 328 68.46 63.22 134.38
CA ASN A 328 67.20 62.55 134.03
C ASN A 328 66.17 63.41 133.24
N GLU A 329 65.08 62.74 132.79
CA GLU A 329 63.68 63.23 132.67
C GLU A 329 63.37 64.34 131.61
N SER A 330 62.20 64.46 130.94
CA SER A 330 60.87 63.78 130.97
C SER A 330 60.10 63.98 129.61
N PRO A 331 58.81 63.57 129.41
CA PRO A 331 58.25 63.24 128.06
C PRO A 331 57.07 64.13 127.53
N ASN A 332 56.39 63.64 126.47
CA ASN A 332 55.08 64.05 125.85
C ASN A 332 55.10 65.28 124.88
N GLU A 333 54.19 65.51 123.91
CA GLU A 333 52.92 64.84 123.47
C GLU A 333 52.49 65.25 122.01
N ALA A 334 51.39 64.65 121.47
CA ALA A 334 50.42 65.23 120.48
C ALA A 334 50.86 65.57 119.01
N HIS A 335 50.01 65.57 117.94
CA HIS A 335 48.72 64.92 117.58
C HIS A 335 48.38 65.18 116.07
N ASP A 336 47.56 64.32 115.42
CA ASP A 336 46.52 64.64 114.37
C ASP A 336 46.88 65.29 112.98
N CYS A 337 46.08 65.21 111.88
CA CYS A 337 44.90 64.39 111.48
C CYS A 337 44.37 64.63 110.02
N TYR A 338 43.48 63.74 109.52
CA TYR A 338 42.36 63.93 108.52
C TYR A 338 42.64 64.49 107.09
N ALA A 339 41.73 64.54 106.09
CA ALA A 339 40.64 63.68 105.51
C ALA A 339 40.13 64.39 104.20
N ASN A 340 39.04 64.09 103.43
CA ASN A 340 37.92 63.13 103.43
C ASN A 340 37.20 63.09 102.02
N GLY A 341 36.48 62.00 101.67
CA GLY A 341 35.47 61.94 100.57
C GLY A 341 35.99 61.91 99.11
N GLY A 342 35.22 61.59 98.04
CA GLY A 342 33.80 61.17 97.85
C GLY A 342 33.27 61.61 96.45
N PHE A 343 32.17 61.14 95.83
CA PHE A 343 31.26 59.99 96.00
C PHE A 343 30.22 59.96 94.81
N GLY A 344 29.84 58.82 94.20
CA GLY A 344 28.70 58.76 93.24
C GLY A 344 28.62 57.58 92.23
N SER A 345 27.42 57.28 91.69
CA SER A 345 27.08 56.30 90.63
C SER A 345 25.67 56.58 90.02
N PRO A 346 25.32 56.16 88.78
CA PRO A 346 24.38 55.03 88.59
C PRO A 346 24.64 54.15 87.32
N LEU A 347 23.65 53.37 86.85
CA LEU A 347 23.77 52.14 86.03
C LEU A 347 22.64 51.94 84.99
N THR A 348 22.92 51.35 83.80
CA THR A 348 21.89 50.79 82.87
C THR A 348 22.39 49.65 81.92
N GLU A 349 21.52 48.65 81.71
CA GLU A 349 21.32 47.70 80.56
C GLU A 349 22.43 46.88 79.83
N VAL A 350 22.54 45.58 80.22
CA VAL A 350 22.09 44.34 79.49
C VAL A 350 22.62 44.00 78.06
N LEU A 351 22.66 42.68 77.73
CA LEU A 351 23.51 42.05 76.70
C LEU A 351 22.87 40.81 76.01
N LYS A 352 23.14 40.61 74.70
CA LYS A 352 23.18 39.34 73.90
C LYS A 352 21.97 38.37 73.82
N SER A 353 21.69 37.85 72.61
CA SER A 353 21.94 36.43 72.20
C SER A 353 21.49 36.14 70.74
N VAL A 354 21.87 34.97 70.18
CA VAL A 354 21.82 34.62 68.73
C VAL A 354 21.74 33.08 68.51
N HIS A 355 21.14 32.62 67.39
CA HIS A 355 21.36 31.35 66.61
C HIS A 355 20.50 30.07 66.79
N VAL A 356 20.32 29.33 65.66
CA VAL A 356 19.79 27.95 65.42
C VAL A 356 18.30 27.71 65.79
N GLY A 357 17.47 26.89 65.12
CA GLY A 357 17.52 26.04 63.89
C GLY A 357 16.19 25.24 63.79
N GLY A 358 15.70 24.81 62.61
CA GLY A 358 15.90 23.44 62.09
C GLY A 358 14.57 22.64 62.06
N ASP A 359 14.47 21.60 61.20
CA ASP A 359 13.40 20.58 61.06
C ASP A 359 11.96 21.09 60.72
N ILE A 360 11.34 20.82 59.56
CA ILE A 360 11.17 19.63 58.67
C ILE A 360 10.04 18.67 59.14
N ASN A 361 8.81 18.97 58.72
CA ASN A 361 7.69 18.04 58.50
C ASN A 361 6.59 18.81 57.71
N GLY A 362 5.87 18.32 56.70
CA GLY A 362 5.81 17.01 56.07
C GLY A 362 4.33 16.67 55.74
N SER A 363 4.06 16.08 54.57
CA SER A 363 2.73 15.97 53.92
C SER A 363 2.18 17.32 53.39
N CYS A 364 2.23 17.64 52.09
CA CYS A 364 1.61 16.96 50.93
C CYS A 364 0.07 17.09 50.92
N GLY A 365 -0.47 17.79 49.92
CA GLY A 365 -1.92 18.05 49.84
C GLY A 365 -2.39 19.04 48.76
N SER A 366 -1.70 19.19 47.62
CA SER A 366 -2.15 20.04 46.50
C SER A 366 -1.85 19.38 45.15
N SER A 367 -2.76 18.51 44.70
CA SER A 367 -2.84 18.15 43.28
C SER A 367 -3.10 19.41 42.48
N ASP A 368 -2.31 19.68 41.45
CA ASP A 368 -2.47 20.87 40.62
C ASP A 368 -3.85 20.82 39.92
N PRO A 369 -4.76 21.79 40.13
CA PRO A 369 -6.13 21.70 39.59
C PRO A 369 -6.16 21.68 38.06
N GLU A 370 -5.12 22.19 37.40
CA GLU A 370 -4.94 22.10 35.95
C GLU A 370 -4.63 20.66 35.49
N ILE A 371 -3.82 19.91 36.23
CA ILE A 371 -3.54 18.49 35.94
C ILE A 371 -4.81 17.64 36.09
N GLU A 372 -5.61 17.90 37.14
CA GLU A 372 -6.87 17.18 37.35
C GLU A 372 -7.91 17.54 36.28
N HIS A 373 -7.98 18.81 35.85
CA HIS A 373 -8.82 19.23 34.73
C HIS A 373 -8.42 18.57 33.42
N LEU A 374 -7.12 18.43 33.16
CA LEU A 374 -6.59 17.74 31.97
C LEU A 374 -6.86 16.23 31.99
N ARG A 375 -6.84 15.57 33.15
CA ARG A 375 -7.27 14.16 33.30
C ARG A 375 -8.73 13.98 32.96
N ILE A 376 -9.61 14.82 33.50
CA ILE A 376 -11.06 14.78 33.22
C ILE A 376 -11.32 15.07 31.72
N ALA A 377 -10.57 16.01 31.13
CA ALA A 377 -10.66 16.29 29.69
C ALA A 377 -10.21 15.10 28.82
N LEU A 378 -9.17 14.36 29.23
CA LEU A 378 -8.70 13.15 28.57
C LEU A 378 -9.73 12.01 28.68
N GLU A 379 -10.23 11.72 29.88
CA GLU A 379 -11.26 10.69 30.11
C GLU A 379 -12.54 10.96 29.30
N VAL A 380 -12.97 12.23 29.22
CA VAL A 380 -14.10 12.65 28.37
C VAL A 380 -13.77 12.51 26.87
N ALA A 381 -12.53 12.69 26.44
CA ALA A 381 -12.13 12.48 25.05
C ALA A 381 -12.06 10.98 24.68
N GLU A 382 -11.54 10.13 25.56
CA GLU A 382 -11.51 8.68 25.41
C GLU A 382 -12.92 8.08 25.41
N MET A 383 -13.79 8.51 26.33
CA MET A 383 -15.19 8.10 26.35
C MET A 383 -15.91 8.48 25.04
N ARG A 384 -15.70 9.71 24.53
CA ARG A 384 -16.25 10.13 23.22
C ARG A 384 -15.71 9.30 22.06
N TYR A 385 -14.43 8.93 22.08
CA TYR A 385 -13.84 8.06 21.06
C TYR A 385 -14.48 6.67 21.06
N HIS A 386 -14.67 6.07 22.23
CA HIS A 386 -15.33 4.77 22.36
C HIS A 386 -16.84 4.83 22.03
N GLU A 387 -17.53 5.93 22.36
CA GLU A 387 -18.91 6.19 21.94
C GLU A 387 -19.03 6.31 20.41
N GLU A 388 -18.14 7.08 19.76
CA GLU A 388 -18.11 7.25 18.29
C GLU A 388 -17.84 5.91 17.58
N GLN A 389 -16.87 5.12 18.06
CA GLN A 389 -16.58 3.77 17.55
C GLN A 389 -17.77 2.81 17.73
N THR A 390 -18.46 2.89 18.87
CA THR A 390 -19.67 2.10 19.14
C THR A 390 -20.80 2.50 18.19
N ARG A 391 -21.02 3.81 18.00
CA ARG A 391 -22.05 4.34 17.09
C ARG A 391 -21.77 3.94 15.65
N MET A 392 -20.54 4.12 15.15
CA MET A 392 -20.12 3.66 13.82
C MET A 392 -20.34 2.15 13.63
N THR A 393 -20.06 1.34 14.65
CA THR A 393 -20.29 -0.12 14.62
C THR A 393 -21.78 -0.45 14.52
N ILE A 394 -22.65 0.28 15.21
CA ILE A 394 -24.11 0.09 15.16
C ILE A 394 -24.68 0.57 13.81
N GLU A 395 -24.29 1.76 13.34
CA GLU A 395 -24.67 2.30 12.04
C GLU A 395 -24.29 1.33 10.90
N THR A 396 -23.08 0.78 10.94
CA THR A 396 -22.58 -0.20 9.97
C THR A 396 -23.41 -1.49 10.01
N LYS A 397 -23.68 -2.06 11.19
CA LYS A 397 -24.51 -3.26 11.33
C LYS A 397 -25.93 -3.03 10.80
N SER A 398 -26.56 -1.90 11.14
CA SER A 398 -27.88 -1.54 10.65
C SER A 398 -27.92 -1.34 9.13
N ALA A 399 -26.87 -0.77 8.53
CA ALA A 399 -26.75 -0.65 7.09
C ALA A 399 -26.68 -2.02 6.38
N TYR A 400 -25.94 -2.99 6.94
CA TYR A 400 -25.92 -4.37 6.41
C TYR A 400 -27.25 -5.10 6.61
N GLU A 401 -27.94 -4.92 7.74
CA GLU A 401 -29.27 -5.48 8.00
C GLU A 401 -30.31 -4.94 7.00
N MET A 402 -30.33 -3.63 6.75
CA MET A 402 -31.19 -3.02 5.72
C MET A 402 -30.88 -3.54 4.31
N LEU A 403 -29.60 -3.75 3.99
CA LEU A 403 -29.18 -4.29 2.69
C LEU A 403 -29.66 -5.74 2.49
N GLU A 404 -29.50 -6.60 3.50
CA GLU A 404 -29.96 -7.99 3.42
C GLU A 404 -31.49 -8.08 3.38
N ASN A 405 -32.20 -7.22 4.11
CA ASN A 405 -33.66 -7.11 4.02
C ASN A 405 -34.11 -6.73 2.60
N VAL A 406 -33.57 -5.67 2.01
CA VAL A 406 -33.89 -5.26 0.62
C VAL A 406 -33.53 -6.36 -0.40
N LYS A 407 -32.41 -7.05 -0.20
CA LYS A 407 -32.00 -8.22 -1.01
C LYS A 407 -33.03 -9.36 -0.91
N SER A 408 -33.55 -9.65 0.28
CA SER A 408 -34.59 -10.67 0.49
C SER A 408 -35.94 -10.30 -0.12
N GLU A 409 -36.31 -9.01 -0.10
CA GLU A 409 -37.52 -8.54 -0.78
C GLU A 409 -37.37 -8.61 -2.31
N CYS A 410 -36.19 -8.29 -2.83
CA CYS A 410 -35.89 -8.37 -4.25
C CYS A 410 -35.96 -9.82 -4.77
N THR A 411 -35.33 -10.79 -4.07
CA THR A 411 -35.43 -12.21 -4.46
C THR A 411 -36.86 -12.73 -4.38
N ARG A 412 -37.63 -12.34 -3.35
CA ARG A 412 -39.05 -12.67 -3.26
C ARG A 412 -39.86 -12.09 -4.43
N GLN A 413 -39.61 -10.85 -4.83
CA GLN A 413 -40.27 -10.21 -5.97
C GLN A 413 -39.92 -10.90 -7.30
N ILE A 414 -38.67 -11.34 -7.48
CA ILE A 414 -38.24 -12.11 -8.65
C ILE A 414 -39.00 -13.44 -8.72
N CYS A 415 -39.04 -14.23 -7.64
CA CYS A 415 -39.78 -15.48 -7.62
C CYS A 415 -41.30 -15.29 -7.82
N ASP A 416 -41.89 -14.22 -7.29
CA ASP A 416 -43.29 -13.84 -7.56
C ASP A 416 -43.53 -13.53 -9.05
N LEU A 417 -42.56 -12.93 -9.74
CA LEU A 417 -42.64 -12.64 -11.17
C LEU A 417 -42.42 -13.89 -12.04
N GLU A 418 -41.45 -14.74 -11.70
CA GLU A 418 -41.21 -16.03 -12.34
C GLU A 418 -42.45 -16.93 -12.26
N LEU A 419 -43.10 -17.01 -11.10
CA LEU A 419 -44.33 -17.76 -10.91
C LEU A 419 -45.50 -17.18 -11.72
N LYS A 420 -45.61 -15.84 -11.84
CA LYS A 420 -46.64 -15.19 -12.69
C LYS A 420 -46.38 -15.46 -14.17
N LEU A 421 -45.14 -15.36 -14.62
CA LEU A 421 -44.73 -15.62 -16.00
C LEU A 421 -44.97 -17.08 -16.37
N LYS A 422 -44.61 -18.03 -15.49
CA LYS A 422 -44.89 -19.45 -15.68
C LYS A 422 -46.39 -19.73 -15.79
N ARG A 423 -47.21 -19.21 -14.86
CA ARG A 423 -48.68 -19.33 -14.96
C ARG A 423 -49.22 -18.77 -16.28
N LYS A 424 -48.74 -17.61 -16.74
CA LYS A 424 -49.17 -17.03 -18.02
C LYS A 424 -48.73 -17.85 -19.24
N ASN A 425 -47.56 -18.47 -19.18
CA ASN A 425 -47.13 -19.43 -20.20
C ASN A 425 -48.02 -20.68 -20.21
N ASP A 426 -48.34 -21.24 -19.04
CA ASP A 426 -49.21 -22.41 -18.89
C ASP A 426 -50.66 -22.10 -19.34
N GLU A 427 -51.19 -20.90 -19.03
CA GLU A 427 -52.47 -20.39 -19.52
C GLU A 427 -52.49 -20.25 -21.06
N LEU A 428 -51.42 -19.73 -21.67
CA LEU A 428 -51.31 -19.60 -23.14
C LEU A 428 -51.25 -20.98 -23.82
N MET A 429 -50.52 -21.94 -23.25
CA MET A 429 -50.49 -23.32 -23.75
C MET A 429 -51.87 -23.99 -23.66
N ALA A 430 -52.62 -23.75 -22.57
CA ALA A 430 -53.99 -24.23 -22.43
C ALA A 430 -54.95 -23.58 -23.45
N ALA A 431 -54.86 -22.26 -23.65
CA ALA A 431 -55.69 -21.54 -24.63
C ALA A 431 -55.43 -22.01 -26.08
N LEU A 432 -54.17 -22.23 -26.45
CA LEU A 432 -53.79 -22.78 -27.76
C LEU A 432 -54.32 -24.21 -27.97
N SER A 433 -54.45 -25.01 -26.91
CA SER A 433 -55.07 -26.34 -26.98
C SER A 433 -56.60 -26.31 -26.99
N GLY A 434 -57.24 -25.30 -26.37
CA GLY A 434 -58.70 -25.18 -26.29
C GLY A 434 -59.35 -24.67 -27.59
N ASN A 435 -58.70 -23.71 -28.26
CA ASN A 435 -59.21 -23.06 -29.47
C ASN A 435 -59.33 -23.98 -30.70
N VAL A 436 -59.05 -25.27 -30.57
CA VAL A 436 -59.20 -26.30 -31.61
C VAL A 436 -60.62 -26.89 -31.65
N GLN A 437 -61.47 -26.66 -30.62
CA GLN A 437 -62.73 -27.40 -30.46
C GLN A 437 -64.03 -26.59 -30.70
N ASP A 438 -64.05 -25.26 -30.48
CA ASP A 438 -65.29 -24.45 -30.57
C ASP A 438 -65.37 -23.58 -31.84
N LEU A 439 -65.75 -24.21 -32.97
CA LEU A 439 -66.25 -23.51 -34.17
C LEU A 439 -67.38 -24.30 -34.84
N HIS A 440 -68.62 -24.23 -34.30
CA HIS A 440 -69.87 -24.38 -35.07
C HIS A 440 -71.16 -24.06 -34.27
N ARG A 441 -71.64 -22.81 -34.33
CA ARG A 441 -73.08 -22.53 -34.50
C ARG A 441 -73.32 -21.09 -34.99
N SER A 442 -73.98 -20.97 -36.15
CA SER A 442 -74.62 -19.74 -36.62
C SER A 442 -76.11 -19.79 -36.30
N ASP A 443 -76.72 -18.65 -35.97
CA ASP A 443 -77.85 -18.05 -36.72
C ASP A 443 -78.52 -16.94 -35.89
N GLY A 444 -78.49 -15.70 -36.39
CA GLY A 444 -78.99 -14.51 -35.67
C GLY A 444 -78.80 -13.17 -36.40
N LEU A 445 -78.77 -13.18 -37.73
CA LEU A 445 -78.10 -12.14 -38.54
C LEU A 445 -78.88 -10.83 -38.79
N SER A 446 -80.10 -10.63 -38.26
CA SER A 446 -80.92 -9.45 -38.62
C SER A 446 -81.14 -8.40 -37.52
N GLU A 447 -80.98 -8.74 -36.23
CA GLU A 447 -80.98 -7.76 -35.13
C GLU A 447 -79.57 -7.45 -34.62
N MET A 448 -78.64 -8.40 -34.76
CA MET A 448 -77.26 -8.22 -34.30
C MET A 448 -76.43 -7.22 -35.11
N GLN A 449 -76.87 -6.80 -36.31
CA GLN A 449 -76.05 -6.00 -37.22
C GLN A 449 -75.59 -4.64 -36.66
N PRO A 450 -76.48 -3.73 -36.17
CA PRO A 450 -76.03 -2.47 -35.54
C PRO A 450 -75.24 -2.72 -34.25
N GLU A 451 -75.46 -3.84 -33.58
CA GLU A 451 -74.72 -4.21 -32.37
C GLU A 451 -73.29 -4.68 -32.70
N LEU A 452 -73.10 -5.40 -33.82
CA LEU A 452 -71.79 -5.72 -34.38
C LEU A 452 -71.07 -4.46 -34.86
N GLU A 453 -71.76 -3.54 -35.52
CA GLU A 453 -71.18 -2.26 -35.97
C GLU A 453 -70.72 -1.41 -34.77
N ALA A 454 -71.51 -1.35 -33.69
CA ALA A 454 -71.10 -0.70 -32.44
C ALA A 454 -69.91 -1.40 -31.75
N LYS A 455 -69.91 -2.74 -31.70
CA LYS A 455 -68.78 -3.53 -31.16
C LYS A 455 -67.51 -3.39 -32.01
N LEU A 456 -67.63 -3.28 -33.33
CA LEU A 456 -66.54 -3.03 -34.26
C LEU A 456 -65.98 -1.61 -34.09
N MET A 457 -66.83 -0.59 -34.05
CA MET A 457 -66.41 0.80 -33.82
C MET A 457 -65.70 0.95 -32.46
N LYS A 458 -66.21 0.30 -31.41
CA LYS A 458 -65.52 0.25 -30.12
C LYS A 458 -64.17 -0.46 -30.23
N SER A 459 -64.10 -1.63 -30.87
CA SER A 459 -62.82 -2.32 -31.09
C SER A 459 -61.81 -1.46 -31.85
N ILE A 460 -62.27 -0.65 -32.82
CA ILE A 460 -61.43 0.32 -33.54
C ILE A 460 -60.92 1.44 -32.62
N THR A 461 -61.75 2.00 -31.73
CA THR A 461 -61.28 3.00 -30.74
C THR A 461 -60.33 2.41 -29.72
N ASP A 462 -60.63 1.23 -29.19
CA ASP A 462 -59.81 0.52 -28.21
C ASP A 462 -58.43 0.17 -28.83
N ILE A 463 -58.39 -0.25 -30.11
CA ILE A 463 -57.15 -0.48 -30.87
C ILE A 463 -56.38 0.83 -31.12
N ALA A 464 -57.06 1.95 -31.37
CA ALA A 464 -56.41 3.24 -31.56
C ALA A 464 -55.77 3.75 -30.25
N GLU A 465 -56.47 3.64 -29.12
CA GLU A 465 -55.97 3.98 -27.79
C GLU A 465 -54.79 3.07 -27.38
N LEU A 466 -54.88 1.76 -27.62
CA LEU A 466 -53.78 0.83 -27.38
C LEU A 466 -52.54 1.15 -28.23
N LYS A 467 -52.72 1.60 -29.49
CA LYS A 467 -51.61 2.05 -30.35
C LYS A 467 -50.97 3.34 -29.86
N ALA A 468 -51.76 4.31 -29.39
CA ALA A 468 -51.23 5.54 -28.80
C ALA A 468 -50.41 5.24 -27.54
N ASN A 469 -50.98 4.45 -26.61
CA ASN A 469 -50.28 3.99 -25.41
C ASN A 469 -48.99 3.21 -25.73
N LEU A 470 -48.98 2.38 -26.77
CA LEU A 470 -47.79 1.64 -27.20
C LEU A 470 -46.71 2.58 -27.76
N MET A 471 -47.09 3.57 -28.57
CA MET A 471 -46.18 4.59 -29.10
C MET A 471 -45.57 5.46 -27.99
N ASP A 472 -46.36 5.86 -26.99
CA ASP A 472 -45.85 6.60 -25.82
C ASP A 472 -44.87 5.74 -24.98
N LYS A 473 -45.10 4.43 -24.89
CA LYS A 473 -44.16 3.49 -24.25
C LYS A 473 -42.89 3.28 -25.07
N GLU A 474 -42.99 3.22 -26.39
CA GLU A 474 -41.85 3.14 -27.31
C GLU A 474 -40.97 4.39 -27.21
N ASN A 475 -41.58 5.59 -27.24
CA ASN A 475 -40.90 6.86 -27.02
C ASN A 475 -40.20 6.94 -25.64
N ALA A 476 -40.86 6.47 -24.58
CA ALA A 476 -40.28 6.43 -23.24
C ALA A 476 -39.09 5.45 -23.14
N LEU A 477 -39.19 4.27 -23.78
CA LEU A 477 -38.09 3.30 -23.84
C LEU A 477 -36.90 3.83 -24.65
N GLN A 478 -37.13 4.53 -25.75
CA GLN A 478 -36.09 5.18 -26.55
C GLN A 478 -35.35 6.26 -25.73
N SER A 479 -36.08 7.13 -25.06
CA SER A 479 -35.51 8.16 -24.16
C SER A 479 -34.69 7.54 -23.02
N MET A 480 -35.20 6.46 -22.40
CA MET A 480 -34.46 5.70 -21.39
C MET A 480 -33.20 5.02 -21.96
N ALA A 481 -33.20 4.56 -23.21
CA ALA A 481 -32.03 3.95 -23.84
C ALA A 481 -30.93 5.00 -24.08
N GLU A 482 -31.30 6.18 -24.56
CA GLU A 482 -30.40 7.34 -24.74
C GLU A 482 -29.83 7.81 -23.40
N GLU A 483 -30.65 7.92 -22.34
CA GLU A 483 -30.17 8.24 -20.99
C GLU A 483 -29.16 7.18 -20.51
N ASN A 484 -29.44 5.88 -20.68
CA ASN A 484 -28.51 4.81 -20.30
C ASN A 484 -27.20 4.86 -21.09
N GLU A 485 -27.22 5.21 -22.38
CA GLU A 485 -25.99 5.37 -23.16
C GLU A 485 -25.16 6.57 -22.68
N THR A 486 -25.79 7.72 -22.38
CA THR A 486 -25.09 8.87 -21.81
C THR A 486 -24.49 8.55 -20.44
N LEU A 487 -25.25 7.89 -19.54
CA LEU A 487 -24.80 7.45 -18.22
C LEU A 487 -23.66 6.40 -18.30
N LYS A 488 -23.68 5.52 -19.31
CA LYS A 488 -22.59 4.57 -19.57
C LYS A 488 -21.32 5.30 -20.03
N SER A 489 -21.45 6.33 -20.87
CA SER A 489 -20.33 7.21 -21.27
C SER A 489 -19.79 8.03 -20.08
N GLU A 490 -20.67 8.48 -19.18
CA GLU A 490 -20.32 9.18 -17.93
C GLU A 490 -19.51 8.28 -17.00
N ALA A 491 -19.95 7.03 -16.82
CA ALA A 491 -19.29 6.05 -15.97
C ALA A 491 -17.87 5.74 -16.46
N GLY A 492 -17.71 5.36 -17.73
CA GLY A 492 -16.39 5.08 -18.32
C GLY A 492 -15.44 6.28 -18.30
N ARG A 493 -15.97 7.50 -18.43
CA ARG A 493 -15.17 8.75 -18.33
C ARG A 493 -14.69 9.01 -16.89
N LYS A 494 -15.51 8.68 -15.88
CA LYS A 494 -15.15 8.80 -14.45
C LYS A 494 -14.15 7.71 -14.06
N GLU A 495 -14.35 6.48 -14.54
CA GLU A 495 -13.41 5.35 -14.38
C GLU A 495 -12.04 5.68 -14.98
N ALA A 496 -11.99 6.17 -16.23
CA ALA A 496 -10.74 6.62 -16.86
C ALA A 496 -10.05 7.77 -16.10
N GLN A 497 -10.81 8.71 -15.53
CA GLN A 497 -10.25 9.78 -14.69
C GLN A 497 -9.69 9.26 -13.37
N VAL A 498 -10.32 8.25 -12.75
CA VAL A 498 -9.80 7.60 -11.54
C VAL A 498 -8.53 6.82 -11.86
N GLN A 499 -8.50 6.07 -12.97
CA GLN A 499 -7.31 5.35 -13.43
C GLN A 499 -6.14 6.31 -13.71
N GLN A 500 -6.38 7.42 -14.43
CA GLN A 500 -5.36 8.44 -14.69
C GLN A 500 -4.81 9.06 -13.40
N ARG A 501 -5.65 9.30 -12.38
CA ARG A 501 -5.22 9.81 -11.07
C ARG A 501 -4.41 8.78 -10.28
N TYR A 502 -4.77 7.50 -10.37
CA TYR A 502 -4.02 6.40 -9.77
C TYR A 502 -2.63 6.26 -10.39
N GLU A 503 -2.54 6.26 -11.72
CA GLU A 503 -1.27 6.22 -12.46
C GLU A 503 -0.36 7.42 -12.14
N ALA A 504 -0.93 8.62 -12.05
CA ALA A 504 -0.20 9.82 -11.62
C ALA A 504 0.34 9.69 -10.18
N ALA A 505 -0.49 9.23 -9.23
CA ALA A 505 -0.07 9.04 -7.84
C ALA A 505 1.01 7.94 -7.68
N VAL A 506 0.99 6.90 -8.52
CA VAL A 506 2.06 5.89 -8.58
C VAL A 506 3.37 6.51 -9.08
N ALA A 507 3.34 7.31 -10.14
CA ALA A 507 4.52 8.00 -10.66
C ALA A 507 5.12 9.01 -9.67
N GLU A 508 4.27 9.76 -8.94
CA GLU A 508 4.70 10.65 -7.86
C GLU A 508 5.35 9.88 -6.69
N LEU A 509 4.78 8.72 -6.32
CA LEU A 509 5.34 7.84 -5.29
C LEU A 509 6.70 7.24 -5.69
N GLU A 510 6.89 6.88 -6.94
CA GLU A 510 8.18 6.40 -7.46
C GLU A 510 9.25 7.50 -7.46
N LEU A 511 8.88 8.72 -7.86
CA LEU A 511 9.77 9.89 -7.80
C LEU A 511 10.15 10.23 -6.35
N ALA A 512 9.21 10.16 -5.41
CA ALA A 512 9.46 10.36 -3.98
C ALA A 512 10.44 9.31 -3.41
N LYS A 513 10.26 8.02 -3.76
CA LYS A 513 11.19 6.94 -3.38
C LYS A 513 12.59 7.14 -3.94
N ALA A 514 12.73 7.62 -5.18
CA ALA A 514 14.03 7.93 -5.77
C ALA A 514 14.74 9.08 -5.02
N ALA A 515 14.00 10.12 -4.62
CA ALA A 515 14.53 11.20 -3.79
C ALA A 515 14.94 10.73 -2.38
N GLU A 516 14.14 9.85 -1.76
CA GLU A 516 14.46 9.24 -0.46
C GLU A 516 15.76 8.41 -0.53
N GLN A 517 15.99 7.67 -1.62
CA GLN A 517 17.22 6.91 -1.82
C GLN A 517 18.46 7.81 -2.00
N ASP A 518 18.35 8.92 -2.75
CA ASP A 518 19.44 9.91 -2.85
C ASP A 518 19.76 10.55 -1.50
N VAL A 519 18.74 10.95 -0.72
CA VAL A 519 18.93 11.46 0.65
C VAL A 519 19.59 10.42 1.56
N ARG A 520 19.17 9.14 1.49
CA ARG A 520 19.78 8.04 2.26
C ARG A 520 21.25 7.82 1.90
N MET A 521 21.61 7.87 0.61
CA MET A 521 23.01 7.78 0.17
C MET A 521 23.84 8.97 0.67
N ARG A 522 23.33 10.20 0.56
CA ARG A 522 24.00 11.41 1.07
C ARG A 522 24.22 11.35 2.58
N LEU A 523 23.24 10.87 3.33
CA LEU A 523 23.36 10.70 4.78
C LEU A 523 24.51 9.76 5.14
N GLY A 524 24.63 8.62 4.43
CA GLY A 524 25.74 7.67 4.62
C GLY A 524 27.13 8.31 4.42
N TYR A 525 27.31 9.10 3.35
CA TYR A 525 28.56 9.84 3.13
C TYR A 525 28.84 10.88 4.24
N VAL A 526 27.81 11.55 4.76
CA VAL A 526 27.95 12.54 5.84
C VAL A 526 28.29 11.86 7.17
N THR A 527 27.67 10.73 7.51
CA THR A 527 28.01 9.97 8.73
C THR A 527 29.42 9.37 8.65
N GLU A 528 29.80 8.84 7.48
CA GLU A 528 31.18 8.38 7.24
C GLU A 528 32.22 9.49 7.45
N GLU A 529 31.97 10.71 6.96
CA GLU A 529 32.92 11.81 7.13
C GLU A 529 32.90 12.38 8.55
N ALA A 530 31.75 12.35 9.25
CA ALA A 530 31.69 12.62 10.68
C ALA A 530 32.56 11.63 11.47
N ASP A 531 32.50 10.32 11.17
CA ASP A 531 33.35 9.31 11.81
C ASP A 531 34.83 9.45 11.45
N LYS A 532 35.15 9.89 10.23
CA LYS A 532 36.54 10.19 9.80
C LYS A 532 37.06 11.46 10.47
N SER A 533 36.20 12.45 10.74
CA SER A 533 36.51 13.66 11.49
C SER A 533 36.72 13.36 12.98
N SER A 534 35.79 12.61 13.61
CA SER A 534 35.89 12.14 14.99
C SER A 534 37.19 11.35 15.24
N ARG A 535 37.53 10.39 14.36
CA ARG A 535 38.80 9.64 14.40
C ARG A 535 40.04 10.48 14.09
N ARG A 536 39.90 11.71 13.56
CA ARG A 536 41.01 12.69 13.47
C ARG A 536 41.13 13.50 14.75
N ALA A 537 40.00 13.96 15.32
CA ALA A 537 39.97 14.69 16.59
C ALA A 537 40.52 13.86 17.77
N ALA A 538 40.13 12.58 17.88
CA ALA A 538 40.62 11.69 18.94
C ALA A 538 42.16 11.56 18.94
N ARG A 539 42.76 11.33 17.76
CA ARG A 539 44.23 11.26 17.61
C ARG A 539 44.92 12.61 17.88
N ALA A 540 44.25 13.73 17.59
CA ALA A 540 44.79 15.05 17.90
C ALA A 540 44.78 15.32 19.42
N SER A 541 43.79 14.82 20.16
CA SER A 541 43.80 14.83 21.63
C SER A 541 44.94 13.97 22.16
N GLU A 542 45.03 12.71 21.72
CA GLU A 542 46.09 11.77 22.12
C GLU A 542 47.50 12.35 21.90
N GLN A 543 47.73 13.05 20.78
CA GLN A 543 48.99 13.76 20.51
C GLN A 543 49.21 14.98 21.41
N LEU A 544 48.16 15.73 21.75
CA LEU A 544 48.23 16.85 22.68
C LEU A 544 48.53 16.36 24.11
N ASP A 545 47.88 15.29 24.55
CA ASP A 545 48.07 14.68 25.87
C ASP A 545 49.49 14.12 26.02
N ALA A 546 49.99 13.41 25.00
CA ALA A 546 51.38 12.95 24.94
C ALA A 546 52.39 14.11 24.94
N ALA A 547 52.11 15.20 24.22
CA ALA A 547 52.95 16.40 24.23
C ALA A 547 52.93 17.13 25.58
N GLN A 548 51.79 17.15 26.28
CA GLN A 548 51.69 17.69 27.64
C GLN A 548 52.54 16.86 28.61
N VAL A 549 52.42 15.52 28.60
CA VAL A 549 53.24 14.64 29.44
C VAL A 549 54.75 14.86 29.19
N ALA A 550 55.17 14.84 27.92
CA ALA A 550 56.58 15.09 27.57
C ALA A 550 57.05 16.49 27.99
N SER A 551 56.19 17.50 27.96
CA SER A 551 56.52 18.84 28.46
C SER A 551 56.72 18.87 29.98
N VAL A 552 55.87 18.16 30.74
CA VAL A 552 55.97 18.07 32.21
C VAL A 552 57.23 17.29 32.63
N GLU A 553 57.60 16.24 31.90
CA GLU A 553 58.84 15.50 32.12
C GLU A 553 60.07 16.37 31.86
N ALA A 554 60.14 17.04 30.70
CA ALA A 554 61.24 17.95 30.37
C ALA A 554 61.35 19.11 31.39
N ASP A 555 60.22 19.66 31.84
CA ASP A 555 60.18 20.73 32.84
C ASP A 555 60.60 20.21 34.24
N ALA A 556 60.37 18.94 34.56
CA ALA A 556 60.91 18.28 35.75
C ALA A 556 62.44 18.07 35.65
N GLU A 557 62.97 17.71 34.48
CA GLU A 557 64.41 17.63 34.24
C GLU A 557 65.09 18.99 34.31
N LEU A 558 64.50 20.04 33.76
CA LEU A 558 64.99 21.42 33.90
C LEU A 558 65.06 21.85 35.37
N ARG A 559 64.10 21.45 36.22
CA ARG A 559 64.18 21.67 37.68
C ARG A 559 65.35 20.92 38.31
N ARG A 560 65.59 19.64 37.96
CA ARG A 560 66.75 18.86 38.44
C ARG A 560 68.08 19.51 38.04
N LEU A 561 68.21 19.92 36.78
CA LEU A 561 69.42 20.56 36.25
C LEU A 561 69.70 21.94 36.88
N ARG A 562 68.66 22.73 37.19
CA ARG A 562 68.79 23.98 37.96
C ARG A 562 69.37 23.72 39.35
N VAL A 563 68.82 22.73 40.08
CA VAL A 563 69.33 22.36 41.42
C VAL A 563 70.80 21.93 41.36
N GLN A 564 71.21 21.14 40.36
CA GLN A 564 72.62 20.78 40.17
C GLN A 564 73.49 22.01 39.86
N SER A 565 73.04 22.91 38.99
CA SER A 565 73.76 24.15 38.65
C SER A 565 73.94 25.07 39.87
N ASP A 566 72.92 25.21 40.71
CA ASP A 566 72.99 25.96 41.96
C ASP A 566 73.91 25.28 43.00
N GLN A 567 73.98 23.95 43.03
CA GLN A 567 74.96 23.21 43.85
C GLN A 567 76.40 23.44 43.38
N TRP A 568 76.67 23.37 42.07
CA TRP A 568 77.98 23.68 41.51
C TRP A 568 78.39 25.14 41.76
N ARG A 569 77.44 26.09 41.66
CA ARG A 569 77.70 27.50 42.00
C ARG A 569 78.09 27.65 43.47
N LYS A 570 77.32 27.07 44.40
CA LYS A 570 77.63 27.11 45.85
C LYS A 570 78.97 26.44 46.18
N ALA A 571 79.34 25.37 45.49
CA ALA A 571 80.64 24.73 45.66
C ALA A 571 81.79 25.64 45.19
N ALA A 572 81.62 26.35 44.07
CA ALA A 572 82.58 27.33 43.57
C ALA A 572 82.68 28.58 44.46
N GLU A 573 81.54 29.08 44.97
CA GLU A 573 81.48 30.18 45.94
C GLU A 573 82.19 29.82 47.25
N ALA A 574 81.95 28.60 47.78
CA ALA A 574 82.63 28.11 48.98
C ALA A 574 84.14 27.92 48.78
N ALA A 575 84.56 27.42 47.61
CA ALA A 575 85.98 27.32 47.26
C ALA A 575 86.65 28.70 47.13
N ALA A 576 85.97 29.68 46.52
CA ALA A 576 86.45 31.05 46.45
C ALA A 576 86.54 31.71 47.84
N ALA A 577 85.55 31.47 48.71
CA ALA A 577 85.57 31.94 50.10
C ALA A 577 86.69 31.30 50.93
N ALA A 578 87.02 30.02 50.69
CA ALA A 578 88.18 29.37 51.32
C ALA A 578 89.52 29.98 50.85
N LEU A 579 89.60 30.47 49.61
CA LEU A 579 90.79 31.16 49.08
C LEU A 579 90.92 32.61 49.58
N THR A 580 89.82 33.32 49.85
CA THR A 580 89.85 34.69 50.39
C THR A 580 89.84 34.76 51.92
N GLY A 581 89.40 33.70 52.61
CA GLY A 581 89.27 33.62 54.07
C GLY A 581 90.58 33.72 54.86
N ASN A 582 91.74 33.72 54.21
CA ASN A 582 93.04 33.90 54.86
C ASN A 582 93.45 35.39 55.01
N ALA A 583 92.52 36.33 54.80
CA ALA A 583 92.76 37.79 54.86
C ALA A 583 92.18 38.45 56.12
N GLY A 584 92.67 38.09 57.31
CA GLY A 584 92.42 38.82 58.55
C GLY A 584 93.54 39.82 58.86
N GLY A 585 93.25 41.12 58.90
CA GLY A 585 94.31 42.13 59.12
C GLY A 585 93.89 43.62 59.09
N ASN A 586 93.04 44.04 60.02
CA ASN A 586 92.85 45.42 60.54
C ASN A 586 92.69 46.63 59.58
N ASN A 587 91.45 47.14 59.55
CA ASN A 587 91.01 48.49 59.96
C ASN A 587 91.39 49.79 59.21
N ASP A 588 90.43 50.71 59.28
CA ASP A 588 90.46 52.18 59.14
C ASP A 588 90.50 52.88 57.76
N ASN A 589 89.58 53.85 57.66
CA ASN A 589 89.60 55.08 56.86
C ASN A 589 89.44 55.03 55.32
N ASN A 590 88.16 55.16 54.95
CA ASN A 590 87.63 56.21 54.03
C ASN A 590 87.55 55.92 52.51
N GLN A 591 86.52 56.54 51.93
CA GLN A 591 86.23 56.78 50.50
C GLN A 591 85.85 55.61 49.56
N ASP A 592 84.65 55.79 48.98
CA ASP A 592 84.22 55.41 47.64
C ASP A 592 84.35 53.93 47.20
N GLY A 593 83.37 53.12 47.59
CA GLY A 593 83.05 51.84 46.96
C GLY A 593 82.58 52.00 45.50
N ARG A 594 83.52 52.32 44.61
CA ARG A 594 83.25 52.58 43.18
C ARG A 594 82.94 51.28 42.43
N MET A 595 81.66 51.08 42.12
CA MET A 595 81.16 50.07 41.18
C MET A 595 82.01 50.01 39.91
N VAL A 596 82.69 48.89 39.64
CA VAL A 596 83.32 48.62 38.34
C VAL A 596 82.31 47.94 37.43
N GLY A 597 81.31 48.71 37.00
CA GLY A 597 80.52 48.33 35.82
C GLY A 597 81.40 48.47 34.58
N ARG A 598 81.70 47.36 33.89
CA ARG A 598 82.43 47.40 32.62
C ARG A 598 81.48 47.11 31.46
N THR A 599 81.02 48.19 30.83
CA THR A 599 80.16 48.17 29.65
C THR A 599 80.90 47.69 28.39
N GLY A 600 80.11 47.18 27.44
CA GLY A 600 80.54 46.48 26.22
C GLY A 600 79.32 45.79 25.62
N SER A 601 78.30 46.49 25.12
CA SER A 601 78.36 47.46 24.01
C SER A 601 78.91 46.84 22.73
N LEU A 602 78.04 46.14 21.99
CA LEU A 602 77.86 46.32 20.55
C LEU A 602 76.62 45.55 20.08
N ASP A 603 75.68 46.27 19.49
CA ASP A 603 74.65 45.75 18.60
C ASP A 603 74.57 46.74 17.43
N PRO A 604 74.66 46.27 16.18
CA PRO A 604 73.53 46.51 15.30
C PRO A 604 73.16 45.30 14.43
N GLU A 605 71.85 45.10 14.29
CA GLU A 605 71.24 44.23 13.28
C GLU A 605 71.75 44.53 11.86
N TYR A 606 72.12 43.51 11.09
CA TYR A 606 71.48 43.26 9.77
C TYR A 606 71.83 41.90 9.15
N ASN A 607 70.89 41.40 8.32
CA ASN A 607 71.01 40.29 7.36
C ASN A 607 71.45 38.90 7.85
N SER A 608 70.43 38.07 8.07
CA SER A 608 70.48 36.62 7.85
C SER A 608 71.00 36.24 6.46
N SER A 609 72.03 35.39 6.37
CA SER A 609 72.17 34.31 5.36
C SER A 609 73.48 33.54 5.48
N ILE A 610 73.41 32.21 5.38
CA ILE A 610 74.51 31.26 5.07
C ILE A 610 75.62 31.14 6.14
N GLY A 611 75.98 29.95 6.64
CA GLY A 611 75.40 28.64 6.41
C GLY A 611 76.32 27.46 6.80
N GLY A 612 75.72 26.27 6.90
CA GLY A 612 76.39 24.99 7.13
C GLY A 612 76.59 24.63 8.61
N LYS A 613 76.56 23.38 9.06
CA LYS A 613 76.15 22.04 8.57
C LYS A 613 76.95 21.05 9.42
N MET A 614 76.32 20.00 9.98
CA MET A 614 76.83 18.65 10.34
C MET A 614 75.97 18.12 11.52
N MET A 615 75.38 16.92 11.57
CA MET A 615 74.92 15.88 10.62
C MET A 615 73.75 15.12 11.34
N GLY A 616 72.86 14.31 10.74
CA GLY A 616 72.66 13.83 9.36
C GLY A 616 71.88 12.50 9.38
N SER A 617 71.85 11.76 8.26
CA SER A 617 71.43 10.33 8.14
C SER A 617 69.92 9.99 8.13
N PRO A 618 69.47 8.84 7.55
CA PRO A 618 69.63 8.44 6.13
C PRO A 618 68.40 7.73 5.46
N PHE A 619 68.43 7.54 4.12
CA PHE A 619 67.50 6.78 3.23
C PHE A 619 66.04 7.30 3.13
N SER A 620 65.32 7.39 1.99
CA SER A 620 65.47 7.01 0.55
C SER A 620 65.39 5.54 0.14
N ASP A 621 64.23 5.14 -0.40
CA ASP A 621 63.99 4.69 -1.80
C ASP A 621 62.50 5.01 -2.14
N GLU A 622 62.14 5.59 -3.31
CA GLU A 622 61.90 4.95 -4.62
C GLU A 622 60.78 3.88 -4.65
N GLU A 623 59.58 4.26 -5.11
CA GLU A 623 59.10 3.80 -6.44
C GLU A 623 57.98 4.72 -6.99
N SER A 624 57.90 4.88 -8.31
CA SER A 624 56.79 5.54 -9.01
C SER A 624 56.57 4.97 -10.41
N PRO A 625 55.30 4.69 -10.80
CA PRO A 625 54.92 5.03 -12.17
C PRO A 625 53.47 5.52 -12.41
N LYS A 626 53.39 6.79 -12.84
CA LYS A 626 52.77 7.23 -14.13
C LYS A 626 51.23 7.12 -14.38
N ARG A 627 50.68 8.29 -14.74
CA ARG A 627 49.54 8.55 -15.67
C ARG A 627 48.13 8.26 -15.10
N ARG A 628 47.05 8.94 -15.53
CA ARG A 628 46.85 9.75 -16.76
C ARG A 628 45.77 10.84 -16.55
N ASN A 629 45.88 11.96 -17.29
CA ASN A 629 44.86 13.02 -17.60
C ASN A 629 44.03 13.61 -16.42
N SER A 630 44.10 14.91 -16.08
CA SER A 630 43.95 16.17 -16.84
C SER A 630 42.50 16.62 -17.13
N GLY A 631 42.09 17.75 -16.51
CA GLY A 631 41.15 18.69 -17.13
C GLY A 631 39.88 19.06 -16.36
N VAL A 632 39.49 20.34 -16.51
CA VAL A 632 38.12 20.90 -16.35
C VAL A 632 37.49 20.86 -14.94
N LEU A 633 38.15 21.50 -13.97
CA LEU A 633 37.44 22.18 -12.88
C LEU A 633 36.90 23.55 -13.36
N ARG A 634 35.71 23.57 -14.00
CA ARG A 634 34.89 24.80 -14.12
C ARG A 634 33.44 24.51 -14.55
N ARG A 635 32.49 25.29 -13.99
CA ARG A 635 31.02 25.11 -14.04
C ARG A 635 30.57 23.90 -13.20
N MET A 636 29.43 23.91 -12.50
CA MET A 636 28.34 24.90 -12.51
C MET A 636 28.13 25.51 -11.11
N SER A 637 28.33 26.82 -10.98
CA SER A 637 27.98 27.60 -9.79
C SER A 637 26.77 28.48 -10.09
N GLY A 638 25.61 28.14 -9.50
CA GLY A 638 24.43 29.00 -9.51
C GLY A 638 23.15 28.33 -10.01
N LEU A 639 22.26 28.00 -9.06
CA LEU A 639 20.81 27.85 -9.29
C LEU A 639 20.04 28.09 -7.97
N TRP A 640 20.37 29.20 -7.28
CA TRP A 640 19.67 29.68 -6.09
C TRP A 640 19.17 31.12 -6.33
N LYS A 641 18.04 31.26 -7.03
CA LYS A 641 17.21 32.48 -6.97
C LYS A 641 15.74 32.10 -6.85
N LYS A 642 15.03 32.86 -6.01
CA LYS A 642 13.67 32.58 -5.54
C LYS A 642 12.62 32.94 -6.59
N SER A 643 11.47 32.29 -6.52
CA SER A 643 10.21 32.76 -7.10
C SER A 643 9.82 34.14 -6.54
N PRO A 644 9.05 34.92 -7.31
CA PRO A 644 7.94 35.66 -6.71
C PRO A 644 6.66 35.59 -7.56
N LYS A 645 5.54 35.25 -6.89
CA LYS A 645 4.13 35.39 -7.32
C LYS A 645 3.81 35.00 -8.77
#